data_AF-A0A918HPG9-F1
#
_entry.id   AF-A0A918HPG9-F1
#
_cell.length_a   1.000
_cell.length_b   1.000
_cell.length_c   1.000
_cell.angle_alpha   90.00
_cell.angle_beta   90.00
_cell.angle_gamma   90.00
#
_symmetry.space_group_name_H-M   'P 1'
#
loop_
_entity.id
_entity.type
_entity.pdbx_description
1 polymer ?
#
loop_
_entity_poly.entity_id
_entity_poly.type
_entity_poly.pdbx_seq_one_letter_code
_entity_poly.pdbx_strand_id
1 'polypeptide(L)'
;MRKLLFLMVLTGLLALSSLGPGSTAHAADDVCLATQLKAARVSVSVSLKHDGEATTRAESRLVVRVPKTWGLAPDLLLNGDSERYRKAMRCLLRDPAASQTQRDTEWRPGPPAVVVTEKWITVDYFAVTHVDDRRDRDFGVWRISPGERFWRLILLRPPSLDQAWWQKVTIDLGGRAARSMTPMPTTGSTTRLTWDRPKAGGPAVDVRVGIQPPATKALAVRWGDGFRYLAGSAVWLLWSGLVLVGLLRLVRRLSPAPAALVQTPAEEATRRNLLLWAWITAVAALVFEVDDQLPRVLGDIGVFAWWPDHRVAVHFVLAVCGGAALCLFGRPRPEAWVTVLIATAYTLLVAVAPERFGLPTGFWLYEDNTADVERLRQAHGMVWIALACWCVAFVWLVGTLASLRRLREAVRAPVAGVPPRGRFPWWALIVCAAVALLVVGLGLASSQGVWAQENWLSAHDPSYRDRRLAHLYNDLAWFPSNWADWFHPNICGWYGVIGVLLAVLSARSAAPGAATVSPGRTELFALSLLLVAQILPTPGGYAGAPVWMVNLLPLFLVGLLLLAVGRRRAVLSRTFGENEPSLREVIRESDRSWLIDSARQYRDLHSQLRRLEQGDQDSERAQLEDRLDAIHRWNPGDTTSGHAGKKLPDSVDAVDLTLAWGPCDTWWNNGRRAALFAVLLSLPATAVAFWADNVRGPLWGDTARSQFGVVNLVDYVVTWEVVGGVLGFTLGALWRVLPGRRGPAKALGLSLVYAAPVAVHWVLSTIAGEPIGTLALDVALTLLVLTSTGVVMDIDTFRREGHYWPTKAALLLSVYQLRTASVQLAFFVAQAVALVGVWQQLKGNDPMVLIQPEPPPGTPESGGAP
;
A
#
# COMPACT_ATOMS: atom_id res chain seq x y z
N MET A 1 -16.73 -49.93 -49.98
CA MET A 1 -18.04 -49.40 -49.53
C MET A 1 -18.03 -48.54 -48.26
N ARG A 2 -16.96 -48.53 -47.45
CA ARG A 2 -16.86 -47.70 -46.22
C ARG A 2 -16.40 -46.24 -46.42
N LYS A 3 -15.98 -45.86 -47.64
CA LYS A 3 -15.52 -44.49 -48.00
C LYS A 3 -16.58 -43.63 -48.70
N LEU A 4 -17.67 -44.23 -49.21
CA LEU A 4 -18.78 -43.49 -49.84
C LEU A 4 -19.80 -42.98 -48.79
N LEU A 5 -19.89 -43.65 -47.64
CA LEU A 5 -20.78 -43.28 -46.54
C LEU A 5 -20.29 -42.03 -45.80
N PHE A 6 -18.97 -41.82 -45.71
CA PHE A 6 -18.39 -40.67 -45.03
C PHE A 6 -18.51 -39.38 -45.86
N LEU A 7 -18.49 -39.48 -47.19
CA LEU A 7 -18.68 -38.32 -48.06
C LEU A 7 -20.16 -37.88 -48.10
N MET A 8 -21.12 -38.82 -48.11
CA MET A 8 -22.56 -38.50 -48.04
C MET A 8 -23.02 -37.94 -46.68
N VAL A 9 -22.37 -38.36 -45.58
CA VAL A 9 -22.64 -37.78 -44.25
C VAL A 9 -22.05 -36.37 -44.15
N LEU A 10 -20.91 -36.09 -44.79
CA LEU A 10 -20.28 -34.76 -44.78
C LEU A 10 -21.00 -33.76 -45.70
N THR A 11 -21.51 -34.16 -46.87
CA THR A 11 -22.38 -33.29 -47.71
C THR A 11 -23.79 -33.14 -47.16
N GLY A 12 -24.31 -34.14 -46.41
CA GLY A 12 -25.58 -34.02 -45.69
C GLY A 12 -25.52 -33.03 -44.50
N LEU A 13 -24.40 -32.97 -43.79
CA LEU A 13 -24.19 -32.05 -42.66
C LEU A 13 -23.87 -30.60 -43.09
N LEU A 14 -23.29 -30.41 -44.28
CA LEU A 14 -23.07 -29.08 -44.87
C LEU A 14 -24.32 -28.50 -45.55
N ALA A 15 -25.29 -29.33 -45.93
CA ALA A 15 -26.59 -28.88 -46.46
C ALA A 15 -27.63 -28.58 -45.35
N LEU A 16 -27.38 -29.02 -44.11
CA LEU A 16 -28.24 -28.75 -42.94
C LEU A 16 -27.78 -27.56 -42.07
N SER A 17 -26.66 -26.91 -42.44
CA SER A 17 -26.14 -25.70 -41.77
C SER A 17 -26.53 -24.38 -42.47
N SER A 18 -27.35 -24.44 -43.52
CA SER A 18 -27.85 -23.25 -44.26
C SER A 18 -29.38 -23.07 -44.19
N LEU A 19 -30.06 -23.84 -43.34
CA LEU A 19 -31.48 -23.66 -43.02
C LEU A 19 -31.64 -23.53 -41.50
N GLY A 20 -31.01 -22.50 -40.93
CA GLY A 20 -31.59 -21.89 -39.74
C GLY A 20 -32.97 -21.34 -40.13
N PRO A 21 -34.02 -21.50 -39.30
CA PRO A 21 -35.19 -20.66 -39.47
C PRO A 21 -34.67 -19.23 -39.48
N GLY A 22 -34.85 -18.52 -40.61
CA GLY A 22 -34.72 -17.08 -40.60
C GLY A 22 -35.58 -16.63 -39.44
N SER A 23 -34.93 -16.09 -38.41
CA SER A 23 -35.59 -15.37 -37.34
C SER A 23 -36.32 -14.25 -38.06
N THR A 24 -37.58 -14.49 -38.38
CA THR A 24 -38.53 -13.43 -38.60
C THR A 24 -38.42 -12.60 -37.33
N ALA A 25 -37.92 -11.37 -37.48
CA ALA A 25 -37.98 -10.37 -36.44
C ALA A 25 -39.46 -10.17 -36.12
N HIS A 26 -40.00 -11.00 -35.23
CA HIS A 26 -41.15 -10.62 -34.45
C HIS A 26 -40.77 -9.28 -33.84
N ALA A 27 -41.55 -8.25 -34.15
CA ALA A 27 -41.51 -6.99 -33.43
C ALA A 27 -41.52 -7.38 -31.95
N ALA A 28 -40.37 -7.24 -31.28
CA ALA A 28 -40.28 -7.54 -29.87
C ALA A 28 -41.40 -6.77 -29.19
N ASP A 29 -42.29 -7.47 -28.47
CA ASP A 29 -43.19 -6.81 -27.54
C ASP A 29 -42.35 -5.76 -26.80
N ASP A 30 -42.77 -4.50 -26.82
CA ASP A 30 -42.03 -3.39 -26.23
C ASP A 30 -41.94 -3.62 -24.71
N VAL A 31 -40.97 -4.44 -24.29
CA VAL A 31 -40.80 -4.95 -22.92
C VAL A 31 -40.68 -3.81 -21.92
N CYS A 32 -40.18 -2.67 -22.40
CA CYS A 32 -39.99 -1.45 -21.64
C CYS A 32 -41.11 -0.43 -21.79
N LEU A 33 -42.13 -0.70 -22.61
CA LEU A 33 -43.20 0.25 -22.91
C LEU A 33 -42.62 1.62 -23.30
N ALA A 34 -41.57 1.63 -24.13
CA ALA A 34 -40.83 2.80 -24.60
C ALA A 34 -41.75 3.90 -25.16
N THR A 35 -42.88 3.52 -25.75
CA THR A 35 -43.90 4.48 -26.20
C THR A 35 -44.46 5.38 -25.09
N GLN A 36 -44.53 4.89 -23.85
CA GLN A 36 -44.96 5.65 -22.67
C GLN A 36 -43.84 6.55 -22.10
N LEU A 37 -42.58 6.32 -22.51
CA LEU A 37 -41.41 7.11 -22.11
C LEU A 37 -41.16 8.33 -23.01
N LYS A 38 -42.03 8.60 -24.01
CA LYS A 38 -41.95 9.82 -24.84
C LYS A 38 -41.90 11.12 -24.03
N ALA A 39 -42.65 11.16 -22.92
CA ALA A 39 -42.69 12.31 -22.02
C ALA A 39 -41.55 12.31 -20.98
N ALA A 40 -40.76 11.24 -20.90
CA ALA A 40 -39.66 11.14 -19.94
C ALA A 40 -38.60 12.18 -20.24
N ARG A 41 -38.01 12.74 -19.18
CA ARG A 41 -36.98 13.77 -19.27
C ARG A 41 -35.64 13.16 -18.91
N VAL A 42 -34.69 13.24 -19.82
CA VAL A 42 -33.35 12.69 -19.63
C VAL A 42 -32.35 13.84 -19.58
N SER A 43 -31.55 13.86 -18.53
CA SER A 43 -30.37 14.71 -18.43
C SER A 43 -29.16 13.82 -18.16
N VAL A 44 -28.09 14.02 -18.91
CA VAL A 44 -26.85 13.26 -18.72
C VAL A 44 -25.67 14.22 -18.69
N SER A 45 -24.72 13.94 -17.81
CA SER A 45 -23.43 14.59 -17.78
C SER A 45 -22.31 13.59 -17.70
N VAL A 46 -21.20 13.87 -18.37
CA VAL A 46 -19.92 13.18 -18.17
C VAL A 46 -18.84 14.20 -17.88
N SER A 47 -17.98 13.88 -16.91
CA SER A 47 -16.84 14.70 -16.52
C SER A 47 -15.58 13.85 -16.59
N LEU A 48 -14.58 14.31 -17.34
CA LEU A 48 -13.26 13.72 -17.35
C LEU A 48 -12.37 14.48 -16.36
N LYS A 49 -11.70 13.74 -15.48
CA LYS A 49 -10.71 14.27 -14.55
C LYS A 49 -9.34 13.73 -14.94
N HIS A 50 -8.44 14.65 -15.21
CA HIS A 50 -7.07 14.35 -15.66
C HIS A 50 -6.04 14.73 -14.61
N ASP A 51 -6.13 15.96 -14.10
CA ASP A 51 -5.15 16.51 -13.17
C ASP A 51 -5.39 15.95 -11.77
N GLY A 52 -4.32 15.56 -11.08
CA GLY A 52 -4.39 14.96 -9.76
C GLY A 52 -4.92 13.52 -9.75
N GLU A 53 -5.02 12.86 -10.91
CA GLU A 53 -5.41 11.46 -11.05
C GLU A 53 -4.26 10.68 -11.71
N ALA A 54 -4.02 9.41 -11.38
CA ALA A 54 -2.92 8.64 -12.01
C ALA A 54 -3.28 8.32 -13.47
N THR A 55 -4.50 7.83 -13.66
CA THR A 55 -5.15 7.56 -14.95
C THR A 55 -6.28 8.56 -15.18
N THR A 56 -6.85 8.65 -16.39
CA THR A 56 -8.01 9.52 -16.57
C THR A 56 -9.22 8.89 -15.91
N ARG A 57 -9.83 9.58 -14.96
CA ARG A 57 -11.09 9.18 -14.33
C ARG A 57 -12.26 9.82 -15.07
N ALA A 58 -13.22 9.02 -15.49
CA ALA A 58 -14.43 9.49 -16.13
C ALA A 58 -15.64 9.24 -15.22
N GLU A 59 -16.39 10.29 -14.94
CA GLU A 59 -17.58 10.26 -14.07
C GLU A 59 -18.81 10.54 -14.92
N SER A 60 -19.80 9.64 -14.88
CA SER A 60 -21.08 9.78 -15.56
C SER A 60 -22.19 9.97 -14.52
N ARG A 61 -23.05 10.95 -14.75
CA ARG A 61 -24.32 11.12 -14.03
C ARG A 61 -25.47 11.14 -15.01
N LEU A 62 -26.47 10.30 -14.77
CA LEU A 62 -27.68 10.22 -15.57
C LEU A 62 -28.88 10.44 -14.65
N VAL A 63 -29.70 11.43 -15.00
CA VAL A 63 -30.96 11.74 -14.32
C VAL A 63 -32.11 11.49 -15.29
N VAL A 64 -32.98 10.53 -14.96
CA VAL A 64 -34.15 10.19 -15.75
C VAL A 64 -35.41 10.47 -14.93
N ARG A 65 -36.27 11.37 -15.42
CA ARG A 65 -37.60 11.61 -14.84
C ARG A 65 -38.63 10.89 -15.70
N VAL A 66 -39.18 9.80 -15.17
CA VAL A 66 -40.21 9.00 -15.83
C VAL A 66 -41.61 9.38 -15.33
N PRO A 67 -42.63 9.42 -16.20
CA PRO A 67 -43.99 9.71 -15.75
C PRO A 67 -44.53 8.53 -14.94
N LYS A 68 -45.34 8.80 -13.91
CA LYS A 68 -46.01 7.73 -13.14
C LYS A 68 -46.94 6.85 -13.98
N THR A 69 -47.36 7.33 -15.14
CA THR A 69 -48.18 6.59 -16.11
C THR A 69 -47.38 5.53 -16.86
N TRP A 70 -46.05 5.50 -16.75
CA TRP A 70 -45.24 4.42 -17.29
C TRP A 70 -45.49 3.13 -16.51
N GLY A 71 -45.86 2.05 -17.20
CA GLY A 71 -46.29 0.80 -16.56
C GLY A 71 -45.28 0.17 -15.59
N LEU A 72 -43.98 0.45 -15.78
CA LEU A 72 -42.90 -0.03 -14.90
C LEU A 72 -42.47 0.99 -13.83
N ALA A 73 -43.10 2.17 -13.76
CA ALA A 73 -42.71 3.20 -12.79
C ALA A 73 -42.84 2.72 -11.31
N PRO A 74 -43.90 2.00 -10.91
CA PRO A 74 -44.01 1.47 -9.55
C PRO A 74 -42.87 0.51 -9.18
N ASP A 75 -42.34 -0.23 -10.15
CA ASP A 75 -41.29 -1.21 -9.93
C ASP A 75 -39.94 -0.56 -9.56
N LEU A 76 -39.72 0.71 -9.91
CA LEU A 76 -38.55 1.49 -9.49
C LEU A 76 -38.49 1.74 -7.97
N LEU A 77 -39.61 1.55 -7.27
CA LEU A 77 -39.71 1.75 -5.81
C LEU A 77 -39.52 0.45 -5.02
N LEU A 78 -39.35 -0.68 -5.72
CA LEU A 78 -39.10 -1.97 -5.11
C LEU A 78 -37.64 -2.09 -4.67
N ASN A 79 -37.35 -3.12 -3.88
CA ASN A 79 -35.99 -3.44 -3.48
C ASN A 79 -35.11 -3.74 -4.71
N GLY A 80 -33.84 -3.33 -4.65
CA GLY A 80 -32.82 -3.51 -5.68
C GLY A 80 -32.64 -4.94 -6.16
N ASP A 81 -32.92 -5.90 -5.29
CA ASP A 81 -32.78 -7.34 -5.58
C ASP A 81 -33.98 -7.94 -6.32
N SER A 82 -35.08 -7.20 -6.48
CA SER A 82 -36.26 -7.69 -7.17
C SER A 82 -36.09 -7.67 -8.70
N GLU A 83 -36.52 -8.72 -9.38
CA GLU A 83 -36.41 -8.77 -10.85
C GLU A 83 -37.26 -7.68 -11.52
N ARG A 84 -38.38 -7.28 -10.89
CA ARG A 84 -39.20 -6.15 -11.36
C ARG A 84 -38.43 -4.84 -11.32
N TYR A 85 -37.75 -4.53 -10.20
CA TYR A 85 -36.87 -3.37 -10.11
C TYR A 85 -35.74 -3.43 -11.14
N ARG A 86 -35.02 -4.55 -11.23
CA ARG A 86 -33.91 -4.72 -12.19
C ARG A 86 -34.39 -4.56 -13.62
N LYS A 87 -35.54 -5.11 -13.97
CA LYS A 87 -36.16 -4.96 -15.30
C LYS A 87 -36.47 -3.50 -15.60
N ALA A 88 -37.14 -2.79 -14.69
CA ALA A 88 -37.44 -1.36 -14.84
C ALA A 88 -36.15 -0.52 -14.97
N MET A 89 -35.13 -0.79 -14.14
CA MET A 89 -33.84 -0.10 -14.20
C MET A 89 -33.05 -0.43 -15.48
N ARG A 90 -33.09 -1.68 -15.96
CA ARG A 90 -32.47 -2.09 -17.22
C ARG A 90 -33.07 -1.32 -18.38
N CYS A 91 -34.39 -1.15 -18.39
CA CYS A 91 -35.09 -0.30 -19.35
C CYS A 91 -34.66 1.18 -19.30
N LEU A 92 -34.10 1.71 -18.21
CA LEU A 92 -33.65 3.10 -18.16
C LEU A 92 -32.15 3.26 -18.42
N LEU A 93 -31.35 2.23 -18.14
CA LEU A 93 -29.89 2.34 -18.12
C LEU A 93 -29.20 1.54 -19.22
N ARG A 94 -29.83 0.52 -19.79
CA ARG A 94 -29.21 -0.49 -20.65
C ARG A 94 -30.09 -0.83 -21.85
N ASP A 95 -29.55 -1.65 -22.75
CA ASP A 95 -30.36 -2.30 -23.77
C ASP A 95 -31.26 -3.35 -23.10
N PRO A 96 -32.59 -3.24 -23.23
CA PRO A 96 -33.51 -4.20 -22.63
C PRO A 96 -33.52 -5.57 -23.32
N ALA A 97 -33.05 -5.66 -24.56
CA ALA A 97 -32.90 -6.93 -25.27
C ALA A 97 -31.69 -7.73 -24.76
N ALA A 98 -30.71 -7.04 -24.17
CA ALA A 98 -29.59 -7.68 -23.49
C ALA A 98 -30.04 -8.19 -22.10
N SER A 99 -30.40 -9.47 -22.01
CA SER A 99 -30.62 -10.14 -20.70
C SER A 99 -29.35 -10.17 -19.85
N GLN A 100 -28.19 -10.04 -20.51
CA GLN A 100 -26.86 -10.03 -19.94
C GLN A 100 -26.27 -8.63 -20.04
N THR A 101 -26.04 -7.98 -18.89
CA THR A 101 -25.59 -6.59 -18.84
C THR A 101 -24.37 -6.42 -17.94
N GLN A 102 -23.46 -7.41 -17.95
CA GLN A 102 -22.21 -7.32 -17.18
C GLN A 102 -21.42 -6.08 -17.60
N ARG A 103 -20.91 -5.35 -16.62
CA ARG A 103 -19.94 -4.26 -16.84
C ARG A 103 -18.81 -4.32 -15.82
N ASP A 104 -17.72 -4.93 -16.24
CA ASP A 104 -16.44 -5.04 -15.53
C ASP A 104 -15.67 -3.71 -15.46
N THR A 105 -15.97 -2.79 -16.37
CA THR A 105 -15.31 -1.47 -16.46
C THR A 105 -16.06 -0.36 -15.73
N GLU A 106 -17.23 -0.65 -15.16
CA GLU A 106 -18.10 0.33 -14.52
C GLU A 106 -18.05 0.25 -12.99
N TRP A 107 -17.50 1.29 -12.38
CA TRP A 107 -17.54 1.49 -10.95
C TRP A 107 -18.81 2.22 -10.49
N ARG A 108 -19.41 1.78 -9.39
CA ARG A 108 -20.61 2.41 -8.79
C ARG A 108 -20.39 2.66 -7.30
N PRO A 109 -20.26 3.92 -6.86
CA PRO A 109 -20.10 4.25 -5.44
C PRO A 109 -21.31 3.91 -4.58
N GLY A 110 -22.50 3.78 -5.17
CA GLY A 110 -23.72 3.44 -4.46
C GLY A 110 -24.84 3.02 -5.39
N PRO A 111 -25.97 2.55 -4.84
CA PRO A 111 -27.17 2.25 -5.63
C PRO A 111 -27.74 3.54 -6.25
N PRO A 112 -28.49 3.44 -7.36
CA PRO A 112 -29.23 4.57 -7.93
C PRO A 112 -30.20 5.16 -6.89
N ALA A 113 -30.27 6.49 -6.82
CA ALA A 113 -31.24 7.16 -5.95
C ALA A 113 -32.56 7.34 -6.71
N VAL A 114 -33.68 6.95 -6.08
CA VAL A 114 -35.02 7.05 -6.67
C VAL A 114 -35.88 7.97 -5.81
N VAL A 115 -36.36 9.06 -6.40
CA VAL A 115 -37.18 10.08 -5.73
C VAL A 115 -38.54 10.19 -6.40
N VAL A 116 -39.61 10.06 -5.60
CA VAL A 116 -40.99 10.20 -6.09
C VAL A 116 -41.46 11.63 -5.88
N THR A 117 -41.98 12.24 -6.94
CA THR A 117 -42.69 13.53 -6.89
C THR A 117 -44.15 13.32 -7.27
N GLU A 118 -44.97 14.37 -7.28
CA GLU A 118 -46.40 14.27 -7.60
C GLU A 118 -46.66 13.61 -8.96
N LYS A 119 -45.93 14.02 -10.01
CA LYS A 119 -46.14 13.57 -11.40
C LYS A 119 -45.04 12.65 -11.95
N TRP A 120 -43.87 12.61 -11.32
CA TRP A 120 -42.67 11.95 -11.85
C TRP A 120 -42.01 11.07 -10.81
N ILE A 121 -41.32 10.03 -11.28
CA ILE A 121 -40.30 9.31 -10.52
C ILE A 121 -38.95 9.68 -11.15
N THR A 122 -38.03 10.17 -10.32
CA THR A 122 -36.70 10.58 -10.74
C THR A 122 -35.69 9.52 -10.33
N VAL A 123 -34.94 9.01 -11.29
CA VAL A 123 -33.82 8.10 -11.08
C VAL A 123 -32.53 8.88 -11.31
N ASP A 124 -31.68 8.96 -10.29
CA ASP A 124 -30.34 9.55 -10.36
C ASP A 124 -29.30 8.43 -10.27
N TYR A 125 -28.55 8.26 -11.35
CA TYR A 125 -27.57 7.20 -11.50
C TYR A 125 -26.17 7.78 -11.70
N PHE A 126 -25.24 7.34 -10.84
CA PHE A 126 -23.84 7.74 -10.89
C PHE A 126 -22.93 6.54 -11.16
N ALA A 127 -22.03 6.70 -12.12
CA ALA A 127 -21.07 5.68 -12.55
C ALA A 127 -19.70 6.30 -12.77
N VAL A 128 -18.64 5.53 -12.54
CA VAL A 128 -17.24 5.96 -12.68
C VAL A 128 -16.49 4.91 -13.49
N THR A 129 -15.49 5.31 -14.27
CA THR A 129 -14.49 4.39 -14.82
C THR A 129 -13.12 5.05 -14.77
N HIS A 130 -12.08 4.22 -14.79
CA HIS A 130 -10.70 4.64 -14.99
C HIS A 130 -10.23 4.18 -16.37
N VAL A 131 -9.48 5.03 -17.07
CA VAL A 131 -8.88 4.73 -18.38
C VAL A 131 -7.41 4.41 -18.17
N ASP A 132 -7.13 3.13 -17.93
CA ASP A 132 -5.82 2.58 -17.56
C ASP A 132 -5.22 1.66 -18.64
N ASP A 133 -6.01 1.23 -19.63
CA ASP A 133 -5.56 0.49 -20.80
C ASP A 133 -6.28 0.94 -22.08
N ARG A 134 -6.02 0.26 -23.21
CA ARG A 134 -6.59 0.60 -24.53
C ARG A 134 -7.95 -0.04 -24.80
N ARG A 135 -8.52 -0.80 -23.87
CA ARG A 135 -9.82 -1.43 -24.08
C ARG A 135 -10.92 -0.38 -24.03
N ASP A 136 -11.99 -0.61 -24.80
CA ASP A 136 -13.20 0.18 -24.69
C ASP A 136 -13.77 0.04 -23.27
N ARG A 137 -14.14 1.17 -22.66
CA ARG A 137 -14.72 1.21 -21.31
C ARG A 137 -16.14 1.73 -21.37
N ASP A 138 -17.09 0.94 -20.88
CA ASP A 138 -18.51 1.27 -20.83
C ASP A 138 -18.90 1.66 -19.41
N PHE A 139 -19.42 2.87 -19.24
CA PHE A 139 -19.77 3.41 -17.93
C PHE A 139 -20.93 4.39 -18.05
N GLY A 140 -21.94 4.28 -17.18
CA GLY A 140 -23.16 5.05 -17.33
C GLY A 140 -23.85 4.78 -18.66
N VAL A 141 -24.13 5.83 -19.42
CA VAL A 141 -24.59 5.75 -20.81
C VAL A 141 -23.50 6.19 -21.78
N TRP A 142 -22.23 6.02 -21.40
CA TRP A 142 -21.07 6.44 -22.19
C TRP A 142 -20.15 5.27 -22.51
N ARG A 143 -19.47 5.38 -23.64
CA ARG A 143 -18.31 4.56 -24.01
C ARG A 143 -17.13 5.46 -24.26
N ILE A 144 -15.99 5.14 -23.65
CA ILE A 144 -14.71 5.75 -23.98
C ILE A 144 -13.80 4.72 -24.64
N SER A 145 -13.31 5.05 -25.83
CA SER A 145 -12.42 4.21 -26.64
C SER A 145 -11.04 4.88 -26.72
N PRO A 146 -10.03 4.37 -25.97
CA PRO A 146 -8.71 4.96 -25.94
C PRO A 146 -7.89 4.59 -27.20
N GLY A 147 -7.75 5.54 -28.13
CA GLY A 147 -6.82 5.42 -29.25
C GLY A 147 -5.39 5.84 -28.91
N GLU A 148 -4.45 5.70 -29.86
CA GLU A 148 -3.03 6.03 -29.61
C GLU A 148 -2.80 7.50 -29.30
N ARG A 149 -3.55 8.38 -29.95
CA ARG A 149 -3.41 9.84 -29.85
C ARG A 149 -4.72 10.53 -29.52
N PHE A 150 -5.84 9.99 -29.99
CA PHE A 150 -7.16 10.54 -29.77
C PHE A 150 -8.04 9.49 -29.13
N TRP A 151 -8.76 9.89 -28.10
CA TRP A 151 -9.77 9.06 -27.47
C TRP A 151 -11.13 9.47 -28.01
N ARG A 152 -12.05 8.51 -28.09
CA ARG A 152 -13.40 8.75 -28.58
C ARG A 152 -14.38 8.52 -27.45
N LEU A 153 -15.18 9.53 -27.15
CA LEU A 153 -16.28 9.47 -26.18
C LEU A 153 -17.60 9.44 -26.93
N ILE A 154 -18.43 8.43 -26.68
CA ILE A 154 -19.69 8.20 -27.37
C ILE A 154 -20.82 8.07 -26.34
N LEU A 155 -21.95 8.75 -26.59
CA LEU A 155 -23.19 8.54 -25.84
C LEU A 155 -23.90 7.26 -26.35
N LEU A 156 -23.93 6.23 -25.51
CA LEU A 156 -24.68 5.00 -25.72
C LEU A 156 -26.10 5.15 -25.17
N ARG A 157 -27.06 5.48 -26.04
CA ARG A 157 -28.46 5.67 -25.64
C ARG A 157 -29.16 4.33 -25.42
N PRO A 158 -29.88 4.14 -24.30
CA PRO A 158 -30.80 3.02 -24.16
C PRO A 158 -31.91 3.09 -25.23
N PRO A 159 -32.20 2.00 -25.97
CA PRO A 159 -33.21 2.00 -27.04
C PRO A 159 -34.61 2.45 -26.57
N SER A 160 -34.98 2.08 -25.35
CA SER A 160 -36.20 2.49 -24.65
C SER A 160 -36.36 4.00 -24.45
N LEU A 161 -35.25 4.76 -24.47
CA LEU A 161 -35.21 6.21 -24.28
C LEU A 161 -34.95 6.97 -25.59
N ASP A 162 -34.96 6.31 -26.75
CA ASP A 162 -34.70 6.96 -28.04
C ASP A 162 -35.75 8.03 -28.39
N GLN A 163 -37.00 7.84 -27.91
CA GLN A 163 -38.11 8.78 -28.10
C GLN A 163 -38.30 9.73 -26.91
N ALA A 164 -37.51 9.60 -25.84
CA ALA A 164 -37.60 10.45 -24.66
C ALA A 164 -37.06 11.85 -24.93
N TRP A 165 -37.41 12.82 -24.09
CA TRP A 165 -36.89 14.17 -24.16
C TRP A 165 -35.52 14.27 -23.48
N TRP A 166 -34.46 14.14 -24.27
CA TRP A 166 -33.08 14.44 -23.85
C TRP A 166 -32.90 15.95 -23.71
N GLN A 167 -33.18 16.47 -22.51
CA GLN A 167 -33.22 17.90 -22.21
C GLN A 167 -31.82 18.51 -22.28
N LYS A 168 -30.86 17.80 -21.70
CA LYS A 168 -29.51 18.31 -21.47
C LYS A 168 -28.48 17.18 -21.53
N VAL A 169 -27.53 17.30 -22.45
CA VAL A 169 -26.32 16.47 -22.49
C VAL A 169 -25.14 17.39 -22.22
N THR A 170 -24.40 17.14 -21.15
CA THR A 170 -23.22 17.95 -20.78
C THR A 170 -21.96 17.10 -20.79
N ILE A 171 -20.89 17.61 -21.39
CA ILE A 171 -19.58 16.97 -21.39
C ILE A 171 -18.57 17.97 -20.84
N ASP A 172 -17.92 17.64 -19.73
CA ASP A 172 -16.75 18.35 -19.23
C ASP A 172 -15.48 17.53 -19.55
N LEU A 173 -14.60 18.10 -20.36
CA LEU A 173 -13.38 17.47 -20.86
C LEU A 173 -12.17 17.68 -19.95
N GLY A 174 -12.36 18.15 -18.70
CA GLY A 174 -11.28 18.27 -17.73
C GLY A 174 -10.21 19.26 -18.16
N GLY A 175 -10.61 20.39 -18.77
CA GLY A 175 -9.70 21.43 -19.24
C GLY A 175 -9.05 21.17 -20.61
N ARG A 176 -9.41 20.08 -21.31
CA ARG A 176 -8.92 19.80 -22.67
C ARG A 176 -9.92 20.18 -23.75
N ALA A 177 -9.42 20.77 -24.83
CA ALA A 177 -10.27 21.13 -25.95
C ALA A 177 -10.68 19.89 -26.75
N ALA A 178 -11.95 19.84 -27.17
CA ALA A 178 -12.41 18.84 -28.13
C ALA A 178 -11.65 18.97 -29.45
N ARG A 179 -11.23 17.84 -30.02
CA ARG A 179 -10.60 17.75 -31.34
C ARG A 179 -11.59 17.53 -32.45
N SER A 180 -12.66 16.81 -32.16
CA SER A 180 -13.81 16.66 -33.04
C SER A 180 -15.07 16.51 -32.19
N MET A 181 -16.21 16.95 -32.72
CA MET A 181 -17.51 16.81 -32.08
C MET A 181 -18.59 16.67 -33.14
N THR A 182 -19.50 15.71 -32.93
CA THR A 182 -20.65 15.50 -33.79
C THR A 182 -21.84 15.14 -32.92
N PRO A 183 -22.99 15.84 -33.04
CA PRO A 183 -23.19 17.13 -33.70
C PRO A 183 -22.57 18.30 -32.90
N MET A 184 -22.57 19.52 -33.47
CA MET A 184 -22.14 20.72 -32.76
C MET A 184 -22.98 20.99 -31.49
N PRO A 185 -22.38 21.40 -30.36
CA PRO A 185 -23.08 21.75 -29.13
C PRO A 185 -23.91 23.03 -29.31
N THR A 186 -25.03 23.13 -28.60
CA THR A 186 -25.86 24.35 -28.60
C THR A 186 -25.20 25.49 -27.83
N THR A 187 -24.53 25.16 -26.72
CA THR A 187 -23.81 26.13 -25.87
C THR A 187 -22.57 25.49 -25.27
N GLY A 188 -21.61 26.31 -24.86
CA GLY A 188 -20.44 25.82 -24.12
C GLY A 188 -19.15 26.56 -24.45
N SER A 189 -18.05 26.00 -23.99
CA SER A 189 -16.68 26.41 -24.29
C SER A 189 -15.96 25.29 -25.06
N THR A 190 -14.67 25.48 -25.35
CA THR A 190 -13.83 24.43 -25.94
C THR A 190 -13.69 23.18 -25.06
N THR A 191 -13.90 23.32 -23.75
CA THR A 191 -13.69 22.26 -22.74
C THR A 191 -14.98 21.76 -22.11
N ARG A 192 -16.05 22.57 -22.11
CA ARG A 192 -17.37 22.20 -21.59
C ARG A 192 -18.40 22.33 -22.70
N LEU A 193 -18.90 21.21 -23.17
CA LEU A 193 -19.85 21.12 -24.29
C LEU A 193 -21.24 20.83 -23.74
N THR A 194 -22.26 21.51 -24.26
CA THR A 194 -23.65 21.29 -23.84
C THR A 194 -24.58 21.25 -25.04
N TRP A 195 -25.39 20.19 -25.09
CA TRP A 195 -26.52 20.06 -26.01
C TRP A 195 -27.81 20.18 -25.19
N ASP A 196 -28.34 21.40 -25.17
CA ASP A 196 -29.64 21.72 -24.57
C ASP A 196 -30.76 21.67 -25.61
N ARG A 197 -31.91 21.13 -25.21
CA ARG A 197 -33.14 21.09 -26.00
C ARG A 197 -34.32 21.63 -25.19
N PRO A 198 -34.82 22.84 -25.50
CA PRO A 198 -35.86 23.49 -24.70
C PRO A 198 -37.27 22.90 -24.92
N LYS A 199 -37.51 22.20 -26.03
CA LYS A 199 -38.82 21.62 -26.37
C LYS A 199 -38.73 20.10 -26.52
N ALA A 200 -39.78 19.41 -26.09
CA ALA A 200 -39.95 17.99 -26.31
C ALA A 200 -40.28 17.71 -27.79
N GLY A 201 -39.80 16.58 -28.32
CA GLY A 201 -39.99 16.15 -29.72
C GLY A 201 -38.75 16.29 -30.59
N GLY A 202 -38.42 15.24 -31.36
CA GLY A 202 -37.27 15.14 -32.25
C GLY A 202 -36.31 13.99 -31.89
N PRO A 203 -35.55 13.44 -32.85
CA PRO A 203 -34.66 12.30 -32.60
C PRO A 203 -33.58 12.67 -31.60
N ALA A 204 -33.26 11.78 -30.65
CA ALA A 204 -32.22 12.03 -29.63
C ALA A 204 -30.87 12.40 -30.27
N VAL A 205 -30.04 13.16 -29.56
CA VAL A 205 -28.73 13.61 -30.05
C VAL A 205 -27.75 12.43 -30.02
N ASP A 206 -27.11 12.09 -31.14
CA ASP A 206 -26.01 11.10 -31.21
C ASP A 206 -24.68 11.83 -30.97
N VAL A 207 -24.29 11.95 -29.69
CA VAL A 207 -23.10 12.73 -29.30
C VAL A 207 -21.85 11.87 -29.39
N ARG A 208 -20.89 12.32 -30.20
CA ARG A 208 -19.55 11.75 -30.35
C ARG A 208 -18.51 12.85 -30.24
N VAL A 209 -17.54 12.67 -29.35
CA VAL A 209 -16.48 13.65 -29.12
C VAL A 209 -15.12 12.97 -29.22
N GLY A 210 -14.25 13.52 -30.06
CA GLY A 210 -12.84 13.15 -30.11
C GLY A 210 -12.04 14.07 -29.19
N ILE A 211 -11.24 13.49 -28.31
CA ILE A 211 -10.45 14.22 -27.32
C ILE A 211 -8.98 13.84 -27.44
N GLN A 212 -8.10 14.77 -27.12
CA GLN A 212 -6.69 14.45 -26.93
C GLN A 212 -6.38 14.55 -25.43
N PRO A 213 -6.14 13.42 -24.74
CA PRO A 213 -5.80 13.46 -23.31
C PRO A 213 -4.43 14.13 -23.10
N PRO A 214 -4.08 14.49 -21.86
CA PRO A 214 -2.70 14.88 -21.53
C PRO A 214 -1.71 13.79 -21.97
N ALA A 215 -0.52 14.21 -22.40
CA ALA A 215 0.51 13.28 -22.87
C ALA A 215 0.87 12.22 -21.82
N THR A 216 0.87 12.60 -20.53
CA THR A 216 1.14 11.68 -19.41
C THR A 216 0.07 10.59 -19.29
N LYS A 217 -1.21 10.92 -19.51
CA LYS A 217 -2.32 9.94 -19.45
C LYS A 217 -2.37 9.05 -20.68
N ALA A 218 -2.09 9.60 -21.85
CA ALA A 218 -1.90 8.80 -23.06
C ALA A 218 -0.72 7.83 -22.91
N LEU A 219 0.37 8.27 -22.27
CA LEU A 219 1.53 7.43 -22.02
C LEU A 219 1.21 6.33 -20.99
N ALA A 220 0.49 6.64 -19.92
CA ALA A 220 0.09 5.67 -18.91
C ALA A 220 -0.69 4.49 -19.53
N VAL A 221 -1.68 4.78 -20.38
CA VAL A 221 -2.45 3.77 -21.12
C VAL A 221 -1.56 2.91 -22.03
N ARG A 222 -0.48 3.46 -22.57
CA ARG A 222 0.46 2.74 -23.46
C ARG A 222 1.44 1.83 -22.73
N TRP A 223 1.63 1.99 -21.43
CA TRP A 223 2.50 1.11 -20.64
C TRP A 223 1.87 -0.26 -20.37
N GLY A 224 0.54 -0.36 -20.47
CA GLY A 224 -0.19 -1.62 -20.33
C GLY A 224 -0.07 -2.60 -21.50
N ASP A 225 0.62 -2.23 -22.60
CA ASP A 225 0.66 -3.04 -23.83
C ASP A 225 2.05 -3.59 -24.18
N GLY A 226 2.07 -4.84 -24.67
CA GLY A 226 3.21 -5.46 -25.35
C GLY A 226 4.48 -5.54 -24.50
N PHE A 227 5.65 -5.33 -25.12
CA PHE A 227 6.95 -5.44 -24.45
C PHE A 227 7.17 -4.43 -23.31
N ARG A 228 6.40 -3.33 -23.29
CA ARG A 228 6.52 -2.29 -22.24
C ARG A 228 6.06 -2.81 -20.89
N TYR A 229 5.22 -3.84 -20.89
CA TYR A 229 4.77 -4.52 -19.68
C TYR A 229 5.96 -5.19 -18.93
N LEU A 230 7.01 -5.61 -19.65
CA LEU A 230 8.25 -6.13 -19.04
C LEU A 230 9.09 -5.05 -18.35
N ALA A 231 8.86 -3.76 -18.60
CA ALA A 231 9.65 -2.71 -17.94
C ALA A 231 9.38 -2.66 -16.44
N GLY A 232 8.13 -2.94 -16.02
CA GLY A 232 7.76 -3.11 -14.60
C GLY A 232 8.61 -4.19 -13.95
N SER A 233 8.53 -5.40 -14.48
CA SER A 233 9.32 -6.55 -14.04
C SER A 233 10.82 -6.25 -14.07
N ALA A 234 11.35 -5.63 -15.13
CA ALA A 234 12.77 -5.31 -15.25
C ALA A 234 13.25 -4.35 -14.15
N VAL A 235 12.44 -3.35 -13.78
CA VAL A 235 12.76 -2.43 -12.69
C VAL A 235 12.71 -3.17 -11.34
N TRP A 236 11.70 -4.01 -11.10
CA TRP A 236 11.63 -4.83 -9.89
C TRP A 236 12.78 -5.84 -9.75
N LEU A 237 13.20 -6.44 -10.87
CA LEU A 237 14.36 -7.32 -10.92
C LEU A 237 15.67 -6.55 -10.69
N LEU A 238 15.81 -5.36 -11.26
CA LEU A 238 16.95 -4.49 -10.99
C LEU A 238 17.01 -4.14 -9.50
N TRP A 239 15.89 -3.86 -8.86
CA TRP A 239 15.82 -3.59 -7.42
C TRP A 239 16.23 -4.81 -6.61
N SER A 240 15.64 -5.96 -6.92
CA SER A 240 15.99 -7.22 -6.27
C SER A 240 17.47 -7.56 -6.44
N GLY A 241 18.05 -7.23 -7.60
CA GLY A 241 19.49 -7.31 -7.87
C GLY A 241 20.31 -6.35 -6.99
N LEU A 242 19.89 -5.10 -6.83
CA LEU A 242 20.56 -4.14 -5.94
C LEU A 242 20.51 -4.58 -4.47
N VAL A 243 19.36 -5.08 -4.01
CA VAL A 243 19.19 -5.67 -2.67
C VAL A 243 20.11 -6.88 -2.51
N LEU A 244 20.12 -7.82 -3.46
CA LEU A 244 21.02 -8.97 -3.46
C LEU A 244 22.48 -8.54 -3.34
N VAL A 245 22.93 -7.59 -4.16
CA VAL A 245 24.31 -7.06 -4.12
C VAL A 245 24.60 -6.44 -2.75
N GLY A 246 23.67 -5.67 -2.18
CA GLY A 246 23.79 -5.10 -0.85
C GLY A 246 23.96 -6.16 0.24
N LEU A 247 23.10 -7.18 0.25
CA LEU A 247 23.15 -8.28 1.20
C LEU A 247 24.42 -9.13 1.04
N LEU A 248 24.83 -9.47 -0.19
CA LEU A 248 26.07 -10.20 -0.45
C LEU A 248 27.32 -9.40 -0.04
N ARG A 249 27.30 -8.07 -0.24
CA ARG A 249 28.36 -7.20 0.26
C ARG A 249 28.42 -7.19 1.77
N LEU A 250 27.27 -7.21 2.45
CA LEU A 250 27.21 -7.36 3.91
C LEU A 250 27.76 -8.73 4.35
N VAL A 251 27.37 -9.83 3.70
CA VAL A 251 27.93 -11.17 3.95
C VAL A 251 29.45 -11.16 3.85
N ARG A 252 30.01 -10.57 2.78
CA ARG A 252 31.47 -10.45 2.61
C ARG A 252 32.14 -9.65 3.72
N ARG A 253 31.49 -8.59 4.22
CA ARG A 253 32.00 -7.79 5.37
C ARG A 253 31.88 -8.51 6.71
N LEU A 254 31.01 -9.51 6.80
CA LEU A 254 30.84 -10.39 7.96
C LEU A 254 31.72 -11.65 7.87
N SER A 255 32.42 -11.88 6.76
CA SER A 255 33.38 -12.98 6.66
C SER A 255 34.64 -12.66 7.48
N PRO A 256 35.20 -13.63 8.22
CA PRO A 256 36.37 -13.41 9.04
C PRO A 256 37.58 -13.07 8.16
N ALA A 257 38.42 -12.15 8.64
CA ALA A 257 39.79 -12.04 8.15
C ALA A 257 40.59 -13.25 8.67
N PRO A 258 41.55 -13.81 7.90
CA PRO A 258 42.25 -15.05 8.28
C PRO A 258 43.00 -15.03 9.63
N ALA A 259 43.14 -13.87 10.29
CA ALA A 259 44.00 -13.70 11.46
C ALA A 259 43.36 -12.96 12.67
N ALA A 260 42.10 -12.53 12.63
CA ALA A 260 41.56 -11.67 13.70
C ALA A 260 40.11 -12.03 14.12
N LEU A 261 39.98 -12.43 15.39
CA LEU A 261 38.77 -12.75 16.15
C LEU A 261 38.03 -14.05 15.80
N VAL A 262 37.86 -14.89 16.83
CA VAL A 262 36.99 -16.06 16.82
C VAL A 262 35.54 -15.58 16.68
N GLN A 263 34.88 -15.92 15.57
CA GLN A 263 33.46 -15.59 15.38
C GLN A 263 32.59 -16.38 16.35
N THR A 264 31.59 -15.72 16.91
CA THR A 264 30.61 -16.40 17.75
C THR A 264 29.72 -17.31 16.90
N PRO A 265 29.19 -18.42 17.47
CA PRO A 265 28.22 -19.27 16.80
C PRO A 265 27.00 -18.51 16.23
N ALA A 266 26.54 -17.48 16.93
CA ALA A 266 25.42 -16.65 16.51
C ALA A 266 25.74 -15.79 15.28
N GLU A 267 26.95 -15.22 15.20
CA GLU A 267 27.42 -14.48 14.03
C GLU A 267 27.50 -15.37 12.79
N GLU A 268 28.04 -16.58 12.93
CA GLU A 268 28.11 -17.55 11.82
C GLU A 268 26.69 -17.95 11.35
N ALA A 269 25.80 -18.28 12.29
CA ALA A 269 24.45 -18.70 11.97
C ALA A 269 23.65 -17.58 11.26
N THR A 270 23.75 -16.34 11.74
CA THR A 270 23.06 -15.18 11.15
C THR A 270 23.67 -14.79 9.80
N ARG A 271 24.99 -14.85 9.63
CA ARG A 271 25.65 -14.66 8.32
C ARG A 271 25.19 -15.68 7.29
N ARG A 272 25.15 -16.97 7.67
CA ARG A 272 24.67 -18.04 6.78
C ARG A 272 23.20 -17.84 6.40
N ASN A 273 22.35 -17.47 7.37
CA ASN A 273 20.96 -17.17 7.11
C ASN A 273 20.80 -15.98 6.15
N LEU A 274 21.62 -14.93 6.32
CA LEU A 274 21.66 -13.79 5.41
C LEU A 274 22.01 -14.18 3.98
N LEU A 275 23.04 -15.01 3.79
CA LEU A 275 23.42 -15.51 2.45
C LEU A 275 22.29 -16.31 1.80
N LEU A 276 21.70 -17.25 2.54
CA LEU A 276 20.61 -18.08 2.03
C LEU A 276 19.37 -17.24 1.71
N TRP A 277 19.02 -16.29 2.58
CA TRP A 277 17.87 -15.41 2.38
C TRP A 277 18.06 -14.50 1.17
N ALA A 278 19.27 -13.99 0.96
CA ALA A 278 19.60 -13.17 -0.21
C ALA A 278 19.33 -13.94 -1.52
N TRP A 279 19.75 -15.20 -1.58
CA TRP A 279 19.48 -16.06 -2.75
C TRP A 279 18.01 -16.45 -2.88
N ILE A 280 17.35 -16.83 -1.78
CA ILE A 280 15.91 -17.17 -1.80
C ILE A 280 15.10 -15.98 -2.33
N THR A 281 15.37 -14.77 -1.81
CA THR A 281 14.67 -13.55 -2.21
C THR A 281 14.92 -13.23 -3.68
N ALA A 282 16.18 -13.30 -4.15
CA ALA A 282 16.54 -13.01 -5.53
C ALA A 282 15.97 -14.02 -6.53
N VAL A 283 16.03 -15.31 -6.22
CA VAL A 283 15.44 -16.36 -7.07
C VAL A 283 13.92 -16.24 -7.10
N ALA A 284 13.28 -16.00 -5.94
CA ALA A 284 11.84 -15.83 -5.90
C ALA A 284 11.39 -14.57 -6.66
N ALA A 285 12.13 -13.45 -6.55
CA ALA A 285 11.86 -12.27 -7.36
C ALA A 285 12.01 -12.56 -8.85
N LEU A 286 13.07 -13.29 -9.25
CA LEU A 286 13.25 -13.70 -10.64
C LEU A 286 12.09 -14.56 -11.15
N VAL A 287 11.62 -15.51 -10.34
CA VAL A 287 10.53 -16.42 -10.71
C VAL A 287 9.22 -15.64 -10.82
N PHE A 288 8.78 -14.96 -9.78
CA PHE A 288 7.44 -14.35 -9.73
C PHE A 288 7.32 -13.05 -10.53
N GLU A 289 8.41 -12.31 -10.79
CA GLU A 289 8.33 -11.13 -11.68
C GLU A 289 8.25 -11.51 -13.17
N VAL A 290 8.67 -12.74 -13.51
CA VAL A 290 8.87 -13.20 -14.89
C VAL A 290 7.89 -14.30 -15.28
N ASP A 291 7.31 -15.01 -14.30
CA ASP A 291 6.48 -16.21 -14.52
C ASP A 291 5.30 -15.96 -15.44
N ASP A 292 4.69 -14.77 -15.37
CA ASP A 292 3.56 -14.43 -16.21
C ASP A 292 3.98 -13.69 -17.50
N GLN A 293 4.90 -12.74 -17.36
CA GLN A 293 5.15 -11.75 -18.40
C GLN A 293 6.02 -12.25 -19.53
N LEU A 294 7.07 -12.99 -19.19
CA LEU A 294 7.94 -13.53 -20.22
C LEU A 294 7.20 -14.59 -21.04
N PRO A 295 6.47 -15.56 -20.45
CA PRO A 295 5.76 -16.53 -21.26
C PRO A 295 4.66 -15.95 -22.12
N ARG A 296 3.97 -14.90 -21.65
CA ARG A 296 2.98 -14.19 -22.47
C ARG A 296 3.61 -13.57 -23.72
N VAL A 297 4.70 -12.82 -23.56
CA VAL A 297 5.42 -12.21 -24.70
C VAL A 297 5.99 -13.28 -25.63
N LEU A 298 6.50 -14.39 -25.09
CA LEU A 298 6.98 -15.52 -25.87
C LEU A 298 5.83 -16.28 -26.57
N GLY A 299 4.64 -16.30 -25.98
CA GLY A 299 3.42 -16.82 -26.58
C GLY A 299 2.97 -16.00 -27.79
N ASP A 300 3.03 -14.66 -27.70
CA ASP A 300 2.68 -13.75 -28.79
C ASP A 300 3.56 -13.94 -30.05
N ILE A 301 4.82 -14.37 -29.87
CA ILE A 301 5.73 -14.72 -30.96
C ILE A 301 5.73 -16.23 -31.31
N GLY A 302 4.83 -17.01 -30.72
CA GLY A 302 4.62 -18.43 -31.02
C GLY A 302 5.56 -19.43 -30.34
N VAL A 303 6.45 -18.98 -29.44
CA VAL A 303 7.41 -19.86 -28.73
C VAL A 303 6.72 -20.67 -27.63
N PHE A 304 5.79 -20.06 -26.89
CA PHE A 304 5.01 -20.72 -25.83
C PHE A 304 3.50 -20.70 -26.14
N ALA A 305 3.10 -21.27 -27.28
CA ALA A 305 1.69 -21.39 -27.66
C ALA A 305 0.84 -22.18 -26.65
N TRP A 306 1.46 -23.05 -25.84
CA TRP A 306 0.81 -23.83 -24.78
C TRP A 306 0.56 -23.04 -23.49
N TRP A 307 1.16 -21.85 -23.34
CA TRP A 307 1.11 -21.06 -22.10
C TRP A 307 -0.32 -20.75 -21.65
N PRO A 308 -1.24 -20.24 -22.50
CA PRO A 308 -2.59 -19.90 -22.08
C PRO A 308 -3.33 -21.07 -21.41
N ASP A 309 -3.15 -22.29 -21.93
CA ASP A 309 -3.83 -23.49 -21.44
C ASP A 309 -3.21 -24.05 -20.15
N HIS A 310 -1.94 -23.78 -19.87
CA HIS A 310 -1.24 -24.35 -18.69
C HIS A 310 -0.89 -23.30 -17.63
N ARG A 311 -1.24 -22.05 -17.86
CA ARG A 311 -0.85 -20.89 -17.03
C ARG A 311 -1.15 -21.12 -15.54
N VAL A 312 -2.41 -21.44 -15.21
CA VAL A 312 -2.84 -21.68 -13.82
C VAL A 312 -2.11 -22.87 -13.19
N ALA A 313 -1.94 -23.97 -13.92
CA ALA A 313 -1.22 -25.15 -13.44
C ALA A 313 0.24 -24.82 -13.10
N VAL A 314 0.91 -24.03 -13.94
CA VAL A 314 2.27 -23.56 -13.68
C VAL A 314 2.31 -22.68 -12.43
N HIS A 315 1.38 -21.74 -12.26
CA HIS A 315 1.35 -20.91 -11.05
C HIS A 315 1.09 -21.74 -9.78
N PHE A 316 0.28 -22.80 -9.81
CA PHE A 316 0.16 -23.73 -8.69
C PHE A 316 1.50 -24.38 -8.31
N VAL A 317 2.25 -24.84 -9.31
CA VAL A 317 3.58 -25.45 -9.11
C VAL A 317 4.56 -24.41 -8.56
N LEU A 318 4.64 -23.23 -9.16
CA LEU A 318 5.56 -22.17 -8.73
C LEU A 318 5.24 -21.68 -7.32
N ALA A 319 3.96 -21.41 -7.03
CA ALA A 319 3.51 -20.95 -5.73
C ALA A 319 3.83 -21.98 -4.64
N VAL A 320 3.51 -23.26 -4.85
CA VAL A 320 3.76 -24.28 -3.81
C VAL A 320 5.25 -24.56 -3.62
N CYS A 321 6.05 -24.49 -4.69
CA CYS A 321 7.51 -24.58 -4.61
C CYS A 321 8.12 -23.40 -3.85
N GLY A 322 7.60 -22.19 -4.04
CA GLY A 322 8.02 -20.99 -3.30
C GLY A 322 7.80 -21.16 -1.79
N GLY A 323 6.59 -21.55 -1.38
CA GLY A 323 6.29 -21.83 0.03
C GLY A 323 7.13 -23.00 0.59
N ALA A 324 7.34 -24.06 -0.19
CA ALA A 324 8.18 -25.19 0.21
C ALA A 324 9.65 -24.79 0.40
N ALA A 325 10.19 -23.88 -0.43
CA ALA A 325 11.52 -23.32 -0.27
C ALA A 325 11.67 -22.57 1.07
N LEU A 326 10.64 -21.83 1.50
CA LEU A 326 10.60 -21.21 2.83
C LEU A 326 10.56 -22.26 3.94
N CYS A 327 9.82 -23.36 3.78
CA CYS A 327 9.87 -24.48 4.73
C CYS A 327 11.27 -25.11 4.80
N LEU A 328 11.94 -25.32 3.66
CA LEU A 328 13.31 -25.83 3.58
C LEU A 328 14.30 -24.91 4.30
N PHE A 329 14.11 -23.59 4.16
CA PHE A 329 14.85 -22.61 4.94
C PHE A 329 14.47 -22.68 6.42
N GLY A 330 13.20 -22.57 6.80
CA GLY A 330 12.78 -22.54 8.20
C GLY A 330 13.12 -23.82 8.99
N ARG A 331 13.18 -24.97 8.32
CA ARG A 331 13.42 -26.30 8.91
C ARG A 331 12.48 -26.56 10.09
N PRO A 332 11.15 -26.61 9.86
CA PRO A 332 10.18 -26.89 10.90
C PRO A 332 10.35 -28.31 11.48
N ARG A 333 9.54 -28.64 12.49
CA ARG A 333 9.54 -29.99 13.08
C ARG A 333 9.02 -31.04 12.09
N PRO A 334 9.34 -32.34 12.28
CA PRO A 334 8.91 -33.41 11.37
C PRO A 334 7.40 -33.44 11.13
N GLU A 335 6.58 -33.15 12.16
CA GLU A 335 5.12 -33.18 12.03
C GLU A 335 4.63 -32.09 11.06
N ALA A 336 5.16 -30.88 11.21
CA ALA A 336 4.89 -29.77 10.30
C ALA A 336 5.40 -30.07 8.88
N TRP A 337 6.57 -30.70 8.76
CA TRP A 337 7.11 -31.16 7.48
C TRP A 337 6.18 -32.14 6.76
N VAL A 338 5.64 -33.13 7.47
CA VAL A 338 4.70 -34.09 6.90
C VAL A 338 3.44 -33.37 6.40
N THR A 339 2.89 -32.43 7.18
CA THR A 339 1.71 -31.66 6.74
C THR A 339 1.98 -30.81 5.51
N VAL A 340 3.17 -30.18 5.42
CA VAL A 340 3.59 -29.41 4.24
C VAL A 340 3.76 -30.32 3.03
N LEU A 341 4.41 -31.48 3.18
CA LEU A 341 4.59 -32.43 2.09
C LEU A 341 3.26 -32.94 1.54
N ILE A 342 2.29 -33.24 2.41
CA ILE A 342 0.93 -33.65 2.00
C ILE A 342 0.24 -32.51 1.24
N ALA A 343 0.25 -31.29 1.77
CA ALA A 343 -0.35 -30.12 1.12
C ALA A 343 0.31 -29.81 -0.24
N THR A 344 1.64 -29.91 -0.32
CA THR A 344 2.40 -29.76 -1.56
C THR A 344 2.04 -30.85 -2.57
N ALA A 345 2.04 -32.12 -2.17
CA ALA A 345 1.71 -33.23 -3.05
C ALA A 345 0.28 -33.14 -3.59
N TYR A 346 -0.68 -32.75 -2.74
CA TYR A 346 -2.05 -32.51 -3.15
C TYR A 346 -2.14 -31.40 -4.21
N THR A 347 -1.50 -30.25 -3.97
CA THR A 347 -1.50 -29.12 -4.92
C THR A 347 -0.89 -29.49 -6.26
N LEU A 348 0.24 -30.22 -6.26
CA LEU A 348 0.87 -30.71 -7.48
C LEU A 348 -0.01 -31.72 -8.22
N LEU A 349 -0.72 -32.59 -7.51
CA LEU A 349 -1.65 -33.54 -8.10
C LEU A 349 -2.82 -32.82 -8.78
N VAL A 350 -3.37 -31.77 -8.16
CA VAL A 350 -4.40 -30.91 -8.77
C VAL A 350 -3.87 -30.23 -10.03
N ALA A 351 -2.67 -29.66 -9.98
CA ALA A 351 -2.05 -28.98 -11.11
C ALA A 351 -1.78 -29.91 -12.32
N VAL A 352 -1.33 -31.14 -12.07
CA VAL A 352 -0.95 -32.11 -13.13
C VAL A 352 -2.15 -32.91 -13.65
N ALA A 353 -3.15 -33.17 -12.82
CA ALA A 353 -4.31 -33.99 -13.17
C ALA A 353 -5.65 -33.31 -12.78
N PRO A 354 -5.94 -32.10 -13.30
CA PRO A 354 -7.15 -31.33 -12.94
C PRO A 354 -8.45 -32.11 -13.16
N GLU A 355 -8.53 -32.91 -14.22
CA GLU A 355 -9.71 -33.69 -14.58
C GLU A 355 -10.15 -34.68 -13.48
N ARG A 356 -9.20 -35.23 -12.70
CA ARG A 356 -9.51 -36.15 -11.59
C ARG A 356 -10.31 -35.49 -10.47
N PHE A 357 -10.26 -34.17 -10.41
CA PHE A 357 -10.99 -33.34 -9.46
C PHE A 357 -12.20 -32.66 -10.12
N GLY A 358 -12.55 -33.07 -11.35
CA GLY A 358 -13.61 -32.47 -12.15
C GLY A 358 -13.32 -31.04 -12.61
N LEU A 359 -12.05 -30.64 -12.63
CA LEU A 359 -11.62 -29.32 -13.10
C LEU A 359 -11.38 -29.37 -14.63
N PRO A 360 -11.63 -28.27 -15.36
CA PRO A 360 -11.26 -28.17 -16.76
C PRO A 360 -9.74 -28.28 -16.95
N THR A 361 -9.29 -28.89 -18.05
CA THR A 361 -7.87 -29.14 -18.35
C THR A 361 -7.04 -27.86 -18.35
N GLY A 362 -7.59 -26.79 -18.91
CA GLY A 362 -6.96 -25.48 -18.94
C GLY A 362 -7.18 -24.62 -17.69
N PHE A 363 -7.82 -25.18 -16.65
CA PHE A 363 -8.28 -24.46 -15.46
C PHE A 363 -9.20 -23.26 -15.73
N TRP A 364 -9.65 -23.06 -16.96
CA TRP A 364 -10.57 -22.00 -17.33
C TRP A 364 -11.97 -22.57 -17.57
N LEU A 365 -12.96 -22.02 -16.90
CA LEU A 365 -14.36 -22.38 -17.12
C LEU A 365 -15.00 -21.34 -18.03
N TYR A 366 -15.33 -21.77 -19.25
CA TYR A 366 -16.15 -20.98 -20.16
C TYR A 366 -17.62 -21.21 -19.83
N GLU A 367 -18.36 -20.12 -19.61
CA GLU A 367 -19.78 -20.17 -19.26
C GLU A 367 -20.66 -20.85 -20.30
N ASP A 368 -20.30 -20.74 -21.58
CA ASP A 368 -21.05 -21.34 -22.68
C ASP A 368 -20.85 -22.86 -22.78
N ASN A 369 -19.83 -23.42 -22.11
CA ASN A 369 -19.56 -24.85 -22.12
C ASN A 369 -20.30 -25.54 -20.96
N THR A 370 -21.60 -25.79 -21.18
CA THR A 370 -22.49 -26.39 -20.16
C THR A 370 -22.01 -27.76 -19.67
N ALA A 371 -21.30 -28.53 -20.49
CA ALA A 371 -20.78 -29.84 -20.12
C ALA A 371 -19.68 -29.73 -19.05
N ASP A 372 -18.79 -28.74 -19.17
CA ASP A 372 -17.73 -28.52 -18.19
C ASP A 372 -18.28 -27.91 -16.89
N VAL A 373 -19.26 -27.00 -16.98
CA VAL A 373 -19.94 -26.44 -15.81
C VAL A 373 -20.65 -27.53 -15.01
N GLU A 374 -21.37 -28.42 -15.68
CA GLU A 374 -22.07 -29.52 -15.02
C GLU A 374 -21.09 -30.56 -14.45
N ARG A 375 -19.99 -30.87 -15.16
CA ARG A 375 -18.92 -31.74 -14.63
C ARG A 375 -18.31 -31.14 -13.35
N LEU A 376 -17.99 -29.85 -13.35
CA LEU A 376 -17.45 -29.15 -12.19
C LEU A 376 -18.42 -29.22 -11.00
N ARG A 377 -19.72 -29.03 -11.26
CA ARG A 377 -20.78 -29.10 -10.23
C ARG A 377 -20.91 -30.50 -9.63
N GLN A 378 -21.01 -31.53 -10.48
CA GLN A 378 -21.18 -32.92 -10.06
C GLN A 378 -19.97 -33.45 -9.29
N ALA A 379 -18.76 -33.07 -9.71
CA ALA A 379 -17.52 -33.48 -9.05
C ALA A 379 -17.17 -32.63 -7.81
N HIS A 380 -17.99 -31.62 -7.48
CA HIS A 380 -17.68 -30.61 -6.47
C HIS A 380 -16.32 -29.92 -6.70
N GLY A 381 -15.95 -29.67 -7.97
CA GLY A 381 -14.67 -29.11 -8.40
C GLY A 381 -14.30 -27.81 -7.69
N MET A 382 -15.28 -26.95 -7.39
CA MET A 382 -15.06 -25.71 -6.63
C MET A 382 -14.42 -25.97 -5.25
N VAL A 383 -14.82 -27.03 -4.55
CA VAL A 383 -14.26 -27.39 -3.24
C VAL A 383 -12.82 -27.86 -3.40
N TRP A 384 -12.52 -28.63 -4.44
CA TRP A 384 -11.17 -29.13 -4.70
C TRP A 384 -10.19 -28.01 -5.07
N ILE A 385 -10.58 -27.08 -5.95
CA ILE A 385 -9.71 -25.94 -6.26
C ILE A 385 -9.54 -25.00 -5.05
N ALA A 386 -10.58 -24.80 -4.24
CA ALA A 386 -10.49 -24.02 -3.00
C ALA A 386 -9.54 -24.67 -1.99
N LEU A 387 -9.58 -26.01 -1.87
CA LEU A 387 -8.65 -26.77 -1.04
C LEU A 387 -7.20 -26.66 -1.56
N ALA A 388 -7.00 -26.62 -2.87
CA ALA A 388 -5.66 -26.43 -3.46
C ALA A 388 -5.12 -25.03 -3.14
N CYS A 389 -5.94 -23.99 -3.29
CA CYS A 389 -5.58 -22.62 -2.90
C CYS A 389 -5.29 -22.50 -1.40
N TRP A 390 -6.07 -23.19 -0.57
CA TRP A 390 -5.84 -23.29 0.86
C TRP A 390 -4.49 -23.96 1.19
N CYS A 391 -4.16 -25.07 0.52
CA CYS A 391 -2.86 -25.74 0.66
C CYS A 391 -1.70 -24.82 0.27
N VAL A 392 -1.83 -24.06 -0.83
CA VAL A 392 -0.83 -23.04 -1.23
C VAL A 392 -0.63 -22.03 -0.09
N ALA A 393 -1.69 -21.34 0.35
CA ALA A 393 -1.59 -20.34 1.42
C ALA A 393 -1.00 -20.93 2.72
N PHE A 394 -1.44 -22.14 3.10
CA PHE A 394 -0.96 -22.85 4.28
C PHE A 394 0.54 -23.11 4.24
N VAL A 395 1.07 -23.63 3.14
CA VAL A 395 2.51 -23.93 2.98
C VAL A 395 3.36 -22.66 3.14
N TRP A 396 2.92 -21.54 2.58
CA TRP A 396 3.59 -20.24 2.74
C TRP A 396 3.58 -19.73 4.19
N LEU A 397 2.44 -19.83 4.88
CA LEU A 397 2.31 -19.41 6.28
C LEU A 397 3.19 -20.25 7.21
N VAL A 398 3.20 -21.58 7.04
CA VAL A 398 4.08 -22.48 7.79
C VAL A 398 5.56 -22.18 7.50
N GLY A 399 5.92 -21.99 6.23
CA GLY A 399 7.28 -21.66 5.81
C GLY A 399 7.77 -20.33 6.40
N THR A 400 6.90 -19.33 6.42
CA THR A 400 7.19 -18.01 7.01
C THR A 400 7.38 -18.11 8.51
N LEU A 401 6.46 -18.76 9.23
CA LEU A 401 6.58 -18.93 10.68
C LEU A 401 7.85 -19.69 11.06
N ALA A 402 8.16 -20.78 10.33
CA ALA A 402 9.40 -21.54 10.50
C ALA A 402 10.64 -20.67 10.25
N SER A 403 10.62 -19.87 9.18
CA SER A 403 11.70 -18.95 8.82
C SER A 403 11.95 -17.90 9.90
N LEU A 404 10.89 -17.22 10.36
CA LEU A 404 10.98 -16.24 11.44
C LEU A 404 11.52 -16.85 12.75
N ARG A 405 11.06 -18.06 13.09
CA ARG A 405 11.57 -18.79 14.25
C ARG A 405 13.04 -19.15 14.08
N ARG A 406 13.46 -19.62 12.91
CA ARG A 406 14.88 -19.90 12.62
C ARG A 406 15.75 -18.65 12.78
N LEU A 407 15.30 -17.50 12.27
CA LEU A 407 16.03 -16.23 12.41
C LEU A 407 16.18 -15.82 13.87
N ARG A 408 15.10 -15.95 14.66
CA ARG A 408 15.12 -15.66 16.10
C ARG A 408 16.07 -16.58 16.87
N GLU A 409 16.05 -17.88 16.59
CA GLU A 409 16.93 -18.84 17.26
C GLU A 409 18.40 -18.68 16.83
N ALA A 410 18.67 -18.19 15.62
CA ALA A 410 20.04 -17.95 15.15
C ALA A 410 20.81 -16.94 16.00
N VAL A 411 20.13 -15.96 16.58
CA VAL A 411 20.72 -14.96 17.50
C VAL A 411 21.22 -15.61 18.79
N ARG A 412 20.69 -16.78 19.16
CA ARG A 412 21.01 -17.51 20.39
C ARG A 412 21.70 -18.85 20.11
N ALA A 413 22.29 -19.01 18.93
CA ALA A 413 22.90 -20.27 18.53
C ALA A 413 23.97 -20.70 19.55
N PRO A 414 23.83 -21.88 20.18
CA PRO A 414 24.75 -22.30 21.24
C PRO A 414 26.04 -22.91 20.70
N VAL A 415 26.02 -23.45 19.47
CA VAL A 415 27.13 -24.22 18.88
C VAL A 415 27.34 -23.80 17.43
N ALA A 416 28.60 -23.55 17.05
CA ALA A 416 28.96 -23.17 15.69
C ALA A 416 28.69 -24.34 14.71
N GLY A 417 28.28 -24.02 13.48
CA GLY A 417 28.07 -25.01 12.42
C GLY A 417 26.74 -25.78 12.49
N VAL A 418 26.07 -25.85 13.65
CA VAL A 418 24.75 -26.47 13.77
C VAL A 418 23.66 -25.48 13.34
N PRO A 419 22.92 -25.75 12.24
CA PRO A 419 21.93 -24.82 11.73
C PRO A 419 20.71 -24.75 12.67
N PRO A 420 20.28 -23.54 13.08
CA PRO A 420 19.10 -23.36 13.93
C PRO A 420 17.85 -23.89 13.21
N ARG A 421 16.88 -24.38 13.99
CA ARG A 421 15.60 -24.89 13.50
C ARG A 421 14.47 -23.97 13.94
N GLY A 422 13.53 -23.72 13.03
CA GLY A 422 12.33 -22.93 13.28
C GLY A 422 11.27 -23.71 14.04
N ARG A 423 11.51 -24.02 15.32
CA ARG A 423 10.56 -24.77 16.15
C ARG A 423 9.40 -23.87 16.60
N PHE A 424 8.17 -24.37 16.45
CA PHE A 424 6.95 -23.76 16.95
C PHE A 424 6.02 -24.84 17.53
N PRO A 425 5.09 -24.49 18.44
CA PRO A 425 4.14 -25.43 19.02
C PRO A 425 3.11 -25.90 17.98
N TRP A 426 2.57 -27.12 18.17
CA TRP A 426 1.65 -27.76 17.20
C TRP A 426 0.39 -26.94 16.91
N TRP A 427 -0.15 -26.21 17.90
CA TRP A 427 -1.32 -25.34 17.72
C TRP A 427 -1.09 -24.24 16.67
N ALA A 428 0.17 -23.86 16.41
CA ALA A 428 0.48 -22.88 15.38
C ALA A 428 0.19 -23.42 13.96
N LEU A 429 0.21 -24.74 13.75
CA LEU A 429 -0.25 -25.34 12.49
C LEU A 429 -1.75 -25.13 12.30
N ILE A 430 -2.53 -25.27 13.37
CA ILE A 430 -3.98 -25.02 13.33
C ILE A 430 -4.25 -23.54 13.03
N VAL A 431 -3.48 -22.63 13.62
CA VAL A 431 -3.60 -21.20 13.32
C VAL A 431 -3.24 -20.93 11.86
N CYS A 432 -2.14 -21.47 11.32
CA CYS A 432 -1.81 -21.31 9.90
C CYS A 432 -2.92 -21.88 8.99
N ALA A 433 -3.48 -23.04 9.33
CA ALA A 433 -4.59 -23.66 8.61
C ALA A 433 -5.85 -22.77 8.62
N ALA A 434 -6.21 -22.23 9.79
CA ALA A 434 -7.36 -21.35 9.95
C ALA A 434 -7.17 -20.03 9.19
N VAL A 435 -5.97 -19.44 9.25
CA VAL A 435 -5.65 -18.21 8.51
C VAL A 435 -5.67 -18.45 7.00
N ALA A 436 -5.09 -19.56 6.52
CA ALA A 436 -5.17 -19.93 5.10
C ALA A 436 -6.64 -20.06 4.63
N LEU A 437 -7.50 -20.68 5.44
CA LEU A 437 -8.92 -20.83 5.13
C LEU A 437 -9.62 -19.49 5.08
N LEU A 438 -9.33 -18.62 6.05
CA LEU A 438 -9.87 -17.27 6.11
C LEU A 438 -9.47 -16.46 4.87
N VAL A 439 -8.20 -16.49 4.45
CA VAL A 439 -7.73 -15.75 3.27
C VAL A 439 -8.45 -16.21 2.00
N VAL A 440 -8.56 -17.52 1.76
CA VAL A 440 -9.29 -18.05 0.59
C VAL A 440 -10.78 -17.68 0.66
N GLY A 441 -11.40 -17.80 1.83
CA GLY A 441 -12.79 -17.44 2.04
C GLY A 441 -13.07 -15.94 1.82
N LEU A 442 -12.18 -15.06 2.27
CA LEU A 442 -12.26 -13.62 2.03
C LEU A 442 -12.09 -13.29 0.55
N GLY A 443 -11.16 -13.97 -0.15
CA GLY A 443 -11.00 -13.82 -1.61
C GLY A 443 -12.26 -14.20 -2.39
N LEU A 444 -12.93 -15.29 -2.00
CA LEU A 444 -14.21 -15.70 -2.57
C LEU A 444 -15.34 -14.72 -2.25
N ALA A 445 -15.39 -14.21 -1.03
CA ALA A 445 -16.38 -13.19 -0.64
C ALA A 445 -16.18 -11.88 -1.43
N SER A 446 -14.94 -11.50 -1.66
CA SER A 446 -14.57 -10.35 -2.48
C SER A 446 -14.99 -10.53 -3.94
N SER A 447 -14.66 -11.67 -4.55
CA SER A 447 -15.06 -12.03 -5.92
C SER A 447 -16.60 -12.05 -6.05
N GLN A 448 -17.30 -12.57 -5.05
CA GLN A 448 -18.76 -12.51 -5.00
C GLN A 448 -19.31 -11.07 -4.96
N GLY A 449 -18.63 -10.16 -4.26
CA GLY A 449 -18.95 -8.74 -4.22
C GLY A 449 -18.74 -8.05 -5.57
N VAL A 450 -17.62 -8.34 -6.22
CA VAL A 450 -17.31 -7.87 -7.59
C VAL A 450 -18.38 -8.36 -8.57
N TRP A 451 -18.67 -9.67 -8.59
CA TRP A 451 -19.73 -10.24 -9.41
C TRP A 451 -21.08 -9.55 -9.21
N ALA A 452 -21.51 -9.40 -7.96
CA ALA A 452 -22.79 -8.78 -7.63
C ALA A 452 -22.87 -7.33 -8.11
N GLN A 453 -21.74 -6.63 -8.10
CA GLN A 453 -21.66 -5.26 -8.57
C GLN A 453 -21.71 -5.15 -10.09
N GLU A 454 -20.93 -5.94 -10.80
CA GLU A 454 -20.85 -5.92 -12.27
C GLU A 454 -22.14 -6.42 -12.91
N ASN A 455 -22.86 -7.33 -12.23
CA ASN A 455 -24.05 -8.01 -12.76
C ASN A 455 -25.36 -7.60 -12.08
N TRP A 456 -25.39 -6.48 -11.36
CA TRP A 456 -26.57 -6.06 -10.59
C TRP A 456 -27.85 -5.82 -11.41
N LEU A 457 -27.74 -5.58 -12.72
CA LEU A 457 -28.88 -5.46 -13.66
C LEU A 457 -29.15 -6.73 -14.45
N SER A 458 -28.30 -7.75 -14.36
CA SER A 458 -28.45 -8.98 -15.13
C SER A 458 -29.70 -9.76 -14.68
N ALA A 459 -30.40 -10.38 -15.62
CA ALA A 459 -31.55 -11.22 -15.31
C ALA A 459 -31.08 -12.48 -14.56
N HIS A 460 -31.80 -12.89 -13.53
CA HIS A 460 -31.46 -14.07 -12.73
C HIS A 460 -32.09 -15.35 -13.31
N ASP A 461 -31.75 -15.64 -14.57
CA ASP A 461 -32.14 -16.88 -15.24
C ASP A 461 -31.18 -18.05 -14.86
N PRO A 462 -31.41 -19.29 -15.33
CA PRO A 462 -30.49 -20.40 -15.06
C PRO A 462 -29.05 -20.11 -15.50
N SER A 463 -28.86 -19.40 -16.64
CA SER A 463 -27.53 -19.04 -17.14
C SER A 463 -26.76 -18.13 -16.17
N TYR A 464 -27.45 -17.25 -15.43
CA TYR A 464 -26.84 -16.41 -14.41
C TYR A 464 -26.09 -17.21 -13.35
N ARG A 465 -26.62 -18.38 -12.96
CA ARG A 465 -25.97 -19.25 -11.97
C ARG A 465 -24.69 -19.88 -12.51
N ASP A 466 -24.71 -20.31 -13.78
CA ASP A 466 -23.56 -20.92 -14.44
C ASP A 466 -22.44 -19.90 -14.65
N ARG A 467 -22.79 -18.68 -15.09
CA ARG A 467 -21.84 -17.56 -15.24
C ARG A 467 -21.25 -17.11 -13.90
N ARG A 468 -22.08 -17.00 -12.87
CA ARG A 468 -21.61 -16.73 -11.51
C ARG A 468 -20.61 -17.80 -11.05
N LEU A 469 -20.92 -19.08 -11.28
CA LEU A 469 -20.00 -20.17 -10.93
C LEU A 469 -18.68 -20.07 -11.70
N ALA A 470 -18.74 -19.83 -13.02
CA ALA A 470 -17.57 -19.65 -13.86
C ALA A 470 -16.69 -18.47 -13.41
N HIS A 471 -17.29 -17.31 -13.11
CA HIS A 471 -16.57 -16.15 -12.61
C HIS A 471 -15.86 -16.42 -11.28
N LEU A 472 -16.58 -16.94 -10.28
CA LEU A 472 -15.99 -17.26 -8.97
C LEU A 472 -14.87 -18.31 -9.09
N TYR A 473 -15.07 -19.31 -9.96
CA TYR A 473 -14.08 -20.34 -10.22
C TYR A 473 -12.83 -19.77 -10.89
N ASN A 474 -13.00 -18.95 -11.94
CA ASN A 474 -11.91 -18.33 -12.68
C ASN A 474 -11.11 -17.36 -11.80
N ASP A 475 -11.76 -16.59 -10.94
CA ASP A 475 -11.09 -15.72 -9.95
C ASP A 475 -10.28 -16.53 -8.93
N LEU A 476 -10.81 -17.69 -8.51
CA LEU A 476 -10.10 -18.59 -7.60
C LEU A 476 -8.94 -19.30 -8.31
N ALA A 477 -9.05 -19.61 -9.60
CA ALA A 477 -7.97 -20.17 -10.41
C ALA A 477 -6.77 -19.20 -10.52
N TRP A 478 -6.99 -17.89 -10.41
CA TRP A 478 -5.92 -16.88 -10.32
C TRP A 478 -5.24 -16.79 -8.95
N PHE A 479 -5.84 -17.35 -7.90
CA PHE A 479 -5.34 -17.24 -6.54
C PHE A 479 -3.87 -17.67 -6.37
N PRO A 480 -3.36 -18.78 -6.96
CA PRO A 480 -1.96 -19.18 -6.77
C PRO A 480 -0.95 -18.16 -7.30
N SER A 481 -1.27 -17.49 -8.41
CA SER A 481 -0.46 -16.37 -8.94
C SER A 481 -0.55 -15.19 -7.99
N ASN A 482 -1.78 -14.70 -7.79
CA ASN A 482 -2.01 -13.48 -7.00
C ASN A 482 -1.48 -13.60 -5.57
N TRP A 483 -1.57 -14.78 -4.95
CA TRP A 483 -1.04 -15.04 -3.62
C TRP A 483 0.48 -14.96 -3.60
N ALA A 484 1.18 -15.55 -4.57
CA ALA A 484 2.63 -15.46 -4.63
C ALA A 484 3.09 -14.02 -4.89
N ASP A 485 2.44 -13.33 -5.83
CA ASP A 485 2.70 -11.92 -6.19
C ASP A 485 2.45 -10.97 -5.02
N TRP A 486 1.45 -11.27 -4.18
CA TRP A 486 1.18 -10.50 -2.98
C TRP A 486 2.16 -10.86 -1.84
N PHE A 487 2.38 -12.15 -1.59
CA PHE A 487 3.08 -12.61 -0.39
C PHE A 487 4.59 -12.45 -0.50
N HIS A 488 5.17 -12.72 -1.68
CA HIS A 488 6.62 -12.64 -1.88
C HIS A 488 7.19 -11.25 -1.62
N PRO A 489 6.76 -10.16 -2.29
CA PRO A 489 7.37 -8.84 -2.09
C PRO A 489 7.15 -8.33 -0.67
N ASN A 490 5.96 -8.53 -0.10
CA ASN A 490 5.62 -8.02 1.24
C ASN A 490 6.29 -8.84 2.35
N ILE A 491 6.06 -10.15 2.39
CA ILE A 491 6.51 -10.97 3.52
C ILE A 491 7.95 -11.44 3.35
N CYS A 492 8.30 -12.00 2.20
CA CYS A 492 9.63 -12.58 1.98
C CYS A 492 10.68 -11.53 1.65
N GLY A 493 10.33 -10.61 0.75
CA GLY A 493 11.16 -9.47 0.37
C GLY A 493 11.29 -8.52 1.54
N TRP A 494 10.23 -7.79 1.86
CA TRP A 494 10.31 -6.67 2.78
C TRP A 494 10.52 -7.09 4.24
N TYR A 495 9.55 -7.77 4.86
CA TYR A 495 9.69 -8.16 6.28
C TYR A 495 10.80 -9.18 6.52
N GLY A 496 11.03 -10.08 5.56
CA GLY A 496 12.12 -11.04 5.60
C GLY A 496 13.50 -10.40 5.65
N VAL A 497 13.77 -9.45 4.75
CA VAL A 497 15.04 -8.70 4.75
C VAL A 497 15.23 -7.94 6.06
N ILE A 498 14.19 -7.29 6.58
CA ILE A 498 14.22 -6.62 7.90
C ILE A 498 14.60 -7.62 9.00
N GLY A 499 13.91 -8.76 9.07
CA GLY A 499 14.13 -9.78 10.10
C GLY A 499 15.56 -10.34 10.07
N VAL A 500 16.10 -10.58 8.88
CA VAL A 500 17.47 -11.07 8.70
C VAL A 500 18.50 -10.01 9.10
N LEU A 501 18.32 -8.75 8.68
CA LEU A 501 19.21 -7.65 9.05
C LEU A 501 19.21 -7.40 10.57
N LEU A 502 18.03 -7.42 11.21
CA LEU A 502 17.91 -7.29 12.66
C LEU A 502 18.56 -8.47 13.39
N ALA A 503 18.44 -9.69 12.87
CA ALA A 503 19.13 -10.86 13.45
C ALA A 503 20.66 -10.70 13.40
N VAL A 504 21.19 -10.23 12.26
CA VAL A 504 22.63 -9.92 12.11
C VAL A 504 23.06 -8.83 13.08
N LEU A 505 22.35 -7.71 13.14
CA LEU A 505 22.65 -6.61 14.06
C LEU A 505 22.59 -7.05 15.52
N SER A 506 21.62 -7.90 15.88
CA SER A 506 21.49 -8.45 17.23
C SER A 506 22.67 -9.34 17.59
N ALA A 507 23.06 -10.27 16.72
CA ALA A 507 24.22 -11.15 16.97
C ALA A 507 25.51 -10.34 17.11
N ARG A 508 25.71 -9.34 16.25
CA ARG A 508 26.86 -8.42 16.30
C ARG A 508 26.90 -7.59 17.57
N SER A 509 25.75 -7.11 18.05
CA SER A 509 25.69 -6.33 19.29
C SER A 509 26.03 -7.12 20.54
N ALA A 510 25.87 -8.45 20.49
CA ALA A 510 26.13 -9.37 21.60
C ALA A 510 27.51 -10.03 21.54
N ALA A 511 28.28 -9.81 20.46
CA ALA A 511 29.58 -10.44 20.27
C ALA A 511 30.64 -9.88 21.26
N PRO A 512 31.60 -10.71 21.72
CA PRO A 512 32.73 -10.23 22.53
C PRO A 512 33.52 -9.14 21.79
N GLY A 513 33.80 -8.02 22.45
CA GLY A 513 34.48 -6.87 21.83
C GLY A 513 33.62 -6.06 20.87
N ALA A 514 32.29 -6.27 20.86
CA ALA A 514 31.37 -5.42 20.11
C ALA A 514 31.48 -3.96 20.54
N ALA A 515 31.37 -3.05 19.57
CA ALA A 515 31.32 -1.62 19.86
C ALA A 515 30.06 -1.31 20.68
N THR A 516 30.24 -1.03 21.98
CA THR A 516 29.14 -0.75 22.92
C THR A 516 28.62 0.67 22.74
N VAL A 517 29.54 1.62 22.53
CA VAL A 517 29.21 3.06 22.46
C VAL A 517 28.44 3.39 21.18
N SER A 518 28.80 2.85 20.03
CA SER A 518 28.21 3.27 18.75
C SER A 518 28.36 2.18 17.68
N PRO A 519 27.47 2.13 16.68
CA PRO A 519 27.58 1.15 15.60
C PRO A 519 28.91 1.29 14.84
N GLY A 520 29.57 0.16 14.56
CA GLY A 520 30.76 0.10 13.70
C GLY A 520 30.42 0.26 12.22
N ARG A 521 31.43 0.19 11.34
CA ARG A 521 31.23 0.40 9.89
C ARG A 521 30.31 -0.64 9.24
N THR A 522 30.37 -1.89 9.71
CA THR A 522 29.55 -2.98 9.20
C THR A 522 28.11 -2.86 9.70
N GLU A 523 27.93 -2.49 10.97
CA GLU A 523 26.62 -2.24 11.57
C GLU A 523 25.94 -1.02 10.94
N LEU A 524 26.68 0.06 10.67
CA LEU A 524 26.16 1.22 9.93
C LEU A 524 25.72 0.86 8.51
N PHE A 525 26.44 -0.04 7.83
CA PHE A 525 26.04 -0.51 6.51
C PHE A 525 24.75 -1.34 6.58
N ALA A 526 24.64 -2.24 7.57
CA ALA A 526 23.41 -3.01 7.79
C ALA A 526 22.23 -2.11 8.19
N LEU A 527 22.43 -1.09 9.02
CA LEU A 527 21.43 -0.06 9.34
C LEU A 527 21.00 0.73 8.10
N SER A 528 21.94 1.05 7.20
CA SER A 528 21.63 1.74 5.94
C SER A 528 20.79 0.86 5.02
N LEU A 529 21.13 -0.43 4.89
CA LEU A 529 20.32 -1.39 4.13
C LEU A 529 18.93 -1.56 4.75
N LEU A 530 18.84 -1.61 6.08
CA LEU A 530 17.57 -1.69 6.81
C LEU A 530 16.68 -0.47 6.52
N LEU A 531 17.26 0.74 6.53
CA LEU A 531 16.56 1.98 6.24
C LEU A 531 16.09 2.04 4.78
N VAL A 532 16.95 1.64 3.85
CA VAL A 532 16.65 1.60 2.40
C VAL A 532 15.56 0.59 2.08
N ALA A 533 15.60 -0.59 2.70
CA ALA A 533 14.54 -1.59 2.58
C ALA A 533 13.19 -1.07 3.11
N GLN A 534 13.20 -0.18 4.11
CA GLN A 534 11.97 0.36 4.70
C GLN A 534 11.36 1.55 3.95
N ILE A 535 12.19 2.49 3.49
CA ILE A 535 11.71 3.78 2.96
C ILE A 535 11.38 3.69 1.47
N LEU A 536 12.04 2.83 0.71
CA LEU A 536 11.91 2.84 -0.73
C LEU A 536 10.58 2.36 -1.34
N PRO A 537 9.72 1.55 -0.69
CA PRO A 537 8.43 1.19 -1.29
C PRO A 537 7.41 2.34 -1.30
N THR A 538 7.85 3.61 -1.21
CA THR A 538 7.04 4.74 -1.68
C THR A 538 6.69 4.54 -3.16
N PRO A 539 5.39 4.49 -3.53
CA PRO A 539 4.96 4.32 -4.91
C PRO A 539 5.51 5.47 -5.77
N GLY A 540 5.89 5.16 -7.01
CA GLY A 540 6.58 6.13 -7.88
C GLY A 540 6.57 5.72 -9.35
N GLY A 541 5.42 5.23 -9.81
CA GLY A 541 5.16 5.22 -11.25
C GLY A 541 4.84 6.65 -11.69
N TYR A 542 5.47 7.16 -12.75
CA TYR A 542 5.15 8.48 -13.31
C TYR A 542 4.73 8.32 -14.76
N ALA A 543 3.53 8.79 -15.09
CA ALA A 543 2.90 8.58 -16.39
C ALA A 543 2.87 7.09 -16.81
N GLY A 544 2.64 6.20 -15.83
CA GLY A 544 2.67 4.74 -15.98
C GLY A 544 4.07 4.11 -16.07
N ALA A 545 5.14 4.90 -16.13
CA ALA A 545 6.50 4.38 -16.14
C ALA A 545 6.97 4.05 -14.71
N PRO A 546 7.52 2.86 -14.43
CA PRO A 546 7.98 2.45 -13.09
C PRO A 546 9.35 3.10 -12.76
N VAL A 547 9.39 4.37 -12.34
CA VAL A 547 10.65 5.13 -12.11
C VAL A 547 10.95 5.40 -10.64
N TRP A 548 10.40 4.61 -9.73
CA TRP A 548 10.51 4.79 -8.28
C TRP A 548 11.95 4.70 -7.73
N MET A 549 12.87 4.06 -8.47
CA MET A 549 14.30 4.01 -8.10
C MET A 549 14.98 5.38 -8.03
N VAL A 550 14.42 6.42 -8.67
CA VAL A 550 14.96 7.78 -8.56
C VAL A 550 14.96 8.27 -7.11
N ASN A 551 14.09 7.73 -6.26
CA ASN A 551 13.99 8.05 -4.83
C ASN A 551 15.15 7.47 -3.99
N LEU A 552 15.94 6.52 -4.53
CA LEU A 552 17.11 5.97 -3.82
C LEU A 552 18.20 7.01 -3.62
N LEU A 553 18.50 7.78 -4.67
CA LEU A 553 19.58 8.75 -4.64
C LEU A 553 19.41 9.81 -3.53
N PRO A 554 18.26 10.52 -3.40
CA PRO A 554 18.09 11.50 -2.33
C PRO A 554 18.15 10.84 -0.94
N LEU A 555 17.59 9.63 -0.78
CA LEU A 555 17.66 8.90 0.49
C LEU A 555 19.12 8.63 0.90
N PHE A 556 19.94 8.09 -0.02
CA PHE A 556 21.35 7.83 0.24
C PHE A 556 22.15 9.10 0.48
N LEU A 557 21.96 10.15 -0.34
CA LEU A 557 22.71 11.40 -0.22
C LEU A 557 22.39 12.11 1.10
N VAL A 558 21.11 12.23 1.47
CA VAL A 558 20.71 12.88 2.73
C VAL A 558 21.12 12.03 3.94
N GLY A 559 21.03 10.70 3.85
CA GLY A 559 21.55 9.81 4.89
C GLY A 559 23.07 9.93 5.10
N LEU A 560 23.85 9.96 4.02
CA LEU A 560 25.30 10.17 4.07
C LEU A 560 25.65 11.57 4.62
N LEU A 561 24.91 12.60 4.19
CA LEU A 561 25.06 13.96 4.71
C LEU A 561 24.77 14.01 6.21
N LEU A 562 23.69 13.38 6.68
CA LEU A 562 23.34 13.29 8.09
C LEU A 562 24.48 12.66 8.91
N LEU A 563 25.03 11.54 8.43
CA LEU A 563 26.16 10.87 9.09
C LEU A 563 27.44 11.72 9.04
N ALA A 564 27.71 12.43 7.94
CA ALA A 564 28.85 13.32 7.80
C ALA A 564 28.75 14.53 8.74
N VAL A 565 27.57 15.14 8.84
CA VAL A 565 27.28 16.22 9.78
C VAL A 565 27.35 15.71 11.22
N GLY A 566 26.81 14.52 11.50
CA GLY A 566 26.88 13.86 12.81
C GLY A 566 28.32 13.63 13.28
N ARG A 567 29.21 13.17 12.40
CA ARG A 567 30.64 13.00 12.72
C ARG A 567 31.35 14.29 13.14
N ARG A 568 30.85 15.46 12.74
CA ARG A 568 31.45 16.76 13.05
C ARG A 568 30.72 17.51 14.18
N ARG A 569 29.42 17.29 14.33
CA ARG A 569 28.53 18.09 15.18
C ARG A 569 27.82 17.29 16.27
N ALA A 570 27.98 15.98 16.36
CA ALA A 570 27.47 15.21 17.49
C ALA A 570 28.21 15.62 18.77
N VAL A 571 27.51 15.63 19.90
CA VAL A 571 28.10 15.99 21.20
C VAL A 571 29.31 15.10 21.52
N LEU A 572 29.19 13.79 21.30
CA LEU A 572 30.28 12.85 21.55
C LEU A 572 31.42 12.92 20.55
N SER A 573 31.25 13.63 19.42
CA SER A 573 32.35 13.86 18.46
C SER A 573 33.26 15.04 18.82
N ARG A 574 32.93 15.80 19.87
CA ARG A 574 33.78 16.90 20.36
C ARG A 574 35.04 16.35 21.05
N THR A 575 36.15 17.06 20.90
CA THR A 575 37.44 16.73 21.51
C THR A 575 37.69 17.61 22.73
N PHE A 576 38.43 17.09 23.72
CA PHE A 576 38.82 17.84 24.92
C PHE A 576 39.71 19.06 24.62
N GLY A 577 40.43 19.04 23.51
CA GLY A 577 41.32 20.11 23.03
C GLY A 577 41.80 19.83 21.60
N GLU A 578 42.65 20.69 21.06
CA GLU A 578 43.31 20.45 19.77
C GLU A 578 44.29 19.27 19.91
N ASN A 579 44.11 18.22 19.09
CA ASN A 579 44.84 16.95 19.11
C ASN A 579 44.54 15.98 20.28
N GLU A 580 43.48 16.24 21.05
CA GLU A 580 43.01 15.31 22.08
C GLU A 580 41.96 14.32 21.54
N PRO A 581 41.81 13.13 22.15
CA PRO A 581 40.77 12.18 21.73
C PRO A 581 39.37 12.78 21.88
N SER A 582 38.45 12.25 21.10
CA SER A 582 37.04 12.64 21.17
C SER A 582 36.36 12.06 22.41
N LEU A 583 35.31 12.73 22.89
CA LEU A 583 34.49 12.24 24.00
C LEU A 583 33.98 10.81 23.75
N ARG A 584 33.69 10.46 22.50
CA ARG A 584 33.27 9.11 22.07
C ARG A 584 34.33 8.03 22.29
N GLU A 585 35.61 8.37 22.22
CA GLU A 585 36.72 7.42 22.41
C GLU A 585 37.02 7.19 23.89
N VAL A 586 36.72 8.17 24.75
CA VAL A 586 37.02 8.12 26.18
C VAL A 586 35.86 7.57 27.00
N ILE A 587 34.60 7.87 26.62
CA ILE A 587 33.41 7.50 27.37
C ILE A 587 33.20 5.98 27.47
N ARG A 588 32.94 5.49 28.69
CA ARG A 588 32.68 4.08 29.00
C ARG A 588 31.29 3.88 29.60
N GLU A 589 30.84 2.64 29.59
CA GLU A 589 29.58 2.24 30.24
C GLU A 589 29.59 2.52 31.76
N SER A 590 30.75 2.36 32.41
CA SER A 590 30.94 2.67 33.82
C SER A 590 30.70 4.14 34.17
N ASP A 591 30.85 5.06 33.22
CA ASP A 591 30.70 6.50 33.45
C ASP A 591 29.24 6.94 33.56
N ARG A 592 28.27 6.07 33.25
CA ARG A 592 26.85 6.43 33.19
C ARG A 592 26.29 6.94 34.51
N SER A 593 26.64 6.34 35.65
CA SER A 593 26.17 6.82 36.96
C SER A 593 26.67 8.24 37.22
N TRP A 594 27.96 8.47 37.03
CA TRP A 594 28.59 9.77 37.16
C TRP A 594 27.94 10.82 36.24
N LEU A 595 27.64 10.46 34.98
CA LEU A 595 26.98 11.36 34.03
C LEU A 595 25.60 11.80 34.51
N ILE A 596 24.79 10.86 35.02
CA ILE A 596 23.45 11.17 35.55
C ILE A 596 23.56 12.07 36.78
N ASP A 597 24.44 11.72 37.72
CA ASP A 597 24.63 12.49 38.95
C ASP A 597 25.17 13.90 38.67
N SER A 598 26.11 14.02 37.74
CA SER A 598 26.67 15.31 37.30
C SER A 598 25.61 16.18 36.60
N ALA A 599 24.78 15.59 35.73
CA ALA A 599 23.69 16.30 35.08
C ALA A 599 22.59 16.76 36.06
N ARG A 600 22.38 16.00 37.15
CA ARG A 600 21.50 16.42 38.25
C ARG A 600 22.10 17.59 39.01
N GLN A 601 23.33 17.45 39.51
CA GLN A 601 24.01 18.52 40.26
C GLN A 601 24.11 19.80 39.43
N TYR A 602 24.42 19.70 38.14
CA TYR A 602 24.46 20.85 37.23
C TYR A 602 23.10 21.58 37.17
N ARG A 603 21.98 20.85 37.02
CA ARG A 603 20.64 21.46 36.99
C ARG A 603 20.27 22.11 38.32
N ASP A 604 20.59 21.45 39.43
CA ASP A 604 20.31 21.96 40.78
C ASP A 604 21.09 23.26 41.05
N LEU A 605 22.40 23.27 40.79
CA LEU A 605 23.25 24.47 40.93
C LEU A 605 22.81 25.61 40.03
N HIS A 606 22.47 25.31 38.77
CA HIS A 606 22.02 26.32 37.83
C HIS A 606 20.63 26.88 38.20
N SER A 607 19.79 26.09 38.87
CA SER A 607 18.53 26.59 39.45
C SER A 607 18.74 27.49 40.67
N GLN A 608 19.77 27.22 41.48
CA GLN A 608 20.16 28.05 42.63
C GLN A 608 20.77 29.37 42.16
N LEU A 609 21.68 29.33 41.18
CA LEU A 609 22.25 30.54 40.56
C LEU A 609 21.18 31.49 40.03
N ARG A 610 20.13 30.98 39.36
CA ARG A 610 19.00 31.83 38.90
C ARG A 610 18.20 32.47 40.03
N ARG A 611 18.10 31.81 41.19
CA ARG A 611 17.44 32.40 42.36
C ARG A 611 18.32 33.50 42.97
N LEU A 612 19.64 33.33 42.91
CA LEU A 612 20.60 34.31 43.39
C LEU A 612 20.80 35.48 42.43
N GLU A 613 20.59 35.32 41.12
CA GLU A 613 20.53 36.45 40.16
C GLU A 613 19.40 37.46 40.50
N GLN A 614 18.48 37.10 41.39
CA GLN A 614 17.41 37.97 41.89
C GLN A 614 17.74 38.61 43.26
N GLY A 615 18.95 38.41 43.81
CA GLY A 615 19.41 38.96 45.09
C GLY A 615 20.90 39.36 45.08
N ASP A 616 21.33 40.13 46.08
CA ASP A 616 22.67 40.76 46.14
C ASP A 616 23.62 39.96 47.06
N GLN A 617 24.05 38.77 46.63
CA GLN A 617 24.93 37.86 47.42
C GLN A 617 26.09 37.30 46.58
N ASP A 618 27.09 38.14 46.30
CA ASP A 618 28.25 37.81 45.45
C ASP A 618 29.13 36.65 45.99
N SER A 619 29.24 36.49 47.31
CA SER A 619 30.07 35.42 47.90
C SER A 619 29.48 34.02 47.73
N GLU A 620 28.15 33.88 47.78
CA GLU A 620 27.47 32.60 47.53
C GLU A 620 27.51 32.24 46.04
N ARG A 621 27.42 33.26 45.19
CA ARG A 621 27.55 33.10 43.74
C ARG A 621 28.89 32.52 43.35
N ALA A 622 30.00 33.07 43.85
CA ALA A 622 31.34 32.57 43.55
C ALA A 622 31.53 31.09 43.93
N GLN A 623 31.00 30.67 45.09
CA GLN A 623 31.05 29.26 45.52
C GLN A 623 30.24 28.33 44.61
N LEU A 624 29.10 28.79 44.09
CA LEU A 624 28.29 27.99 43.16
C LEU A 624 28.94 27.92 41.78
N GLU A 625 29.59 28.99 41.33
CA GLU A 625 30.36 29.02 40.08
C GLU A 625 31.56 28.05 40.14
N ASP A 626 32.31 28.03 41.25
CA ASP A 626 33.41 27.05 41.47
C ASP A 626 32.92 25.60 41.44
N ARG A 627 31.75 25.32 42.04
CA ARG A 627 31.13 23.99 41.99
C ARG A 627 30.65 23.62 40.59
N LEU A 628 30.14 24.59 39.83
CA LEU A 628 29.73 24.39 38.45
C LEU A 628 30.95 24.05 37.57
N ASP A 629 32.05 24.77 37.75
CA ASP A 629 33.33 24.53 37.08
C ASP A 629 33.91 23.14 37.41
N ALA A 630 33.75 22.68 38.65
CA ALA A 630 34.15 21.33 39.05
C ALA A 630 33.35 20.23 38.32
N ILE A 631 32.04 20.42 38.11
CA ILE A 631 31.18 19.50 37.35
C ILE A 631 31.49 19.54 35.85
N HIS A 632 32.05 20.66 35.36
CA HIS A 632 32.51 20.79 33.99
C HIS A 632 33.85 20.07 33.72
N ARG A 633 34.36 19.29 34.68
CA ARG A 633 35.55 18.44 34.53
C ARG A 633 35.16 16.97 34.36
N TRP A 634 35.85 16.27 33.47
CA TRP A 634 35.61 14.86 33.13
C TRP A 634 35.92 13.94 34.30
N ASN A 635 34.93 13.13 34.70
CA ASN A 635 34.98 12.07 35.73
C ASN A 635 36.18 12.15 36.70
N PRO A 636 36.23 13.17 37.60
CA PRO A 636 37.38 13.37 38.48
C PRO A 636 37.57 12.25 39.51
N GLY A 637 36.57 11.38 39.71
CA GLY A 637 36.66 10.20 40.56
C GLY A 637 37.28 8.98 39.87
N ASP A 638 37.50 9.02 38.55
CA ASP A 638 38.17 7.95 37.82
C ASP A 638 39.69 8.11 37.92
N THR A 639 40.31 7.46 38.89
CA THR A 639 41.77 7.49 39.07
C THR A 639 42.53 6.69 38.00
N THR A 640 41.83 6.03 37.07
CA THR A 640 42.44 5.13 36.08
C THR A 640 42.51 5.71 34.67
N SER A 641 41.72 6.74 34.34
CA SER A 641 41.81 7.40 33.02
C SER A 641 42.75 8.59 33.03
N GLY A 642 43.62 8.67 32.01
CA GLY A 642 44.49 9.84 31.77
C GLY A 642 43.75 11.13 31.39
N HIS A 643 42.41 11.11 31.40
CA HIS A 643 41.53 12.24 31.09
C HIS A 643 40.75 12.73 32.31
N ALA A 644 40.87 12.06 33.46
CA ALA A 644 40.22 12.45 34.69
C ALA A 644 40.62 13.88 35.10
N GLY A 645 39.63 14.69 35.44
CA GLY A 645 39.80 16.10 35.82
C GLY A 645 39.99 17.07 34.65
N LYS A 646 40.07 16.61 33.39
CA LYS A 646 40.16 17.52 32.22
C LYS A 646 38.86 18.29 32.01
N LYS A 647 38.96 19.56 31.58
CA LYS A 647 37.78 20.39 31.28
C LYS A 647 37.01 19.83 30.08
N LEU A 648 35.68 19.77 30.17
CA LEU A 648 34.82 19.49 29.03
C LEU A 648 34.94 20.61 27.97
N PRO A 649 34.66 20.32 26.70
CA PRO A 649 34.67 21.35 25.65
C PRO A 649 33.64 22.43 25.98
N ASP A 650 33.97 23.72 25.81
CA ASP A 650 33.10 24.85 26.21
C ASP A 650 31.69 24.83 25.59
N SER A 651 31.50 24.04 24.52
CA SER A 651 30.22 23.86 23.85
C SER A 651 29.38 22.68 24.38
N VAL A 652 29.81 21.98 25.43
CA VAL A 652 29.18 20.76 25.94
C VAL A 652 29.06 20.81 27.46
N ASP A 653 27.82 20.86 27.96
CA ASP A 653 27.51 20.75 29.37
C ASP A 653 27.32 19.28 29.82
N ALA A 654 27.37 19.04 31.13
CA ALA A 654 27.10 17.71 31.71
C ALA A 654 25.72 17.16 31.31
N VAL A 655 24.69 18.01 31.20
CA VAL A 655 23.35 17.61 30.74
C VAL A 655 23.35 17.20 29.27
N ASP A 656 24.04 17.96 28.41
CA ASP A 656 24.14 17.66 26.98
C ASP A 656 24.87 16.33 26.76
N LEU A 657 25.89 16.04 27.57
CA LEU A 657 26.63 14.78 27.54
C LEU A 657 25.76 13.59 27.95
N THR A 658 24.98 13.72 29.02
CA THR A 658 24.06 12.66 29.49
C THR A 658 22.92 12.41 28.48
N LEU A 659 22.33 13.45 27.92
CA LEU A 659 21.33 13.32 26.84
C LEU A 659 21.94 12.75 25.55
N ALA A 660 23.22 13.06 25.27
CA ALA A 660 23.93 12.47 24.14
C ALA A 660 24.13 10.96 24.29
N TRP A 661 24.30 10.46 25.52
CA TRP A 661 24.43 9.04 25.84
C TRP A 661 23.11 8.26 25.62
N GLY A 662 21.99 8.82 26.09
CA GLY A 662 20.66 8.20 26.01
C GLY A 662 20.34 7.24 27.17
N PRO A 663 19.19 6.55 27.12
CA PRO A 663 18.65 5.82 28.27
C PRO A 663 19.40 4.53 28.61
N CYS A 664 20.01 3.88 27.64
CA CYS A 664 20.66 2.58 27.80
C CYS A 664 22.17 2.65 27.58
N ASP A 665 22.86 1.59 28.01
CA ASP A 665 24.33 1.50 28.00
C ASP A 665 24.91 1.22 26.61
N THR A 666 24.18 0.51 25.77
CA THR A 666 24.61 0.15 24.41
C THR A 666 23.75 0.81 23.34
N TRP A 667 24.33 1.06 22.17
CA TRP A 667 23.58 1.58 21.01
C TRP A 667 22.42 0.66 20.62
N TRP A 668 22.59 -0.67 20.74
CA TRP A 668 21.56 -1.65 20.43
C TRP A 668 20.37 -1.55 21.39
N ASN A 669 20.63 -1.40 22.69
CA ASN A 669 19.57 -1.24 23.67
C ASN A 669 18.85 0.11 23.50
N ASN A 670 19.58 1.18 23.17
CA ASN A 670 18.96 2.46 22.77
C ASN A 670 18.06 2.26 21.54
N GLY A 671 18.51 1.54 20.52
CA GLY A 671 17.72 1.19 19.35
C GLY A 671 16.44 0.42 19.72
N ARG A 672 16.54 -0.65 20.50
CA ARG A 672 15.37 -1.43 20.95
C ARG A 672 14.38 -0.59 21.76
N ARG A 673 14.89 0.29 22.63
CA ARG A 673 14.07 1.17 23.47
C ARG A 673 13.34 2.20 22.62
N ALA A 674 14.03 2.84 21.70
CA ALA A 674 13.45 3.80 20.75
C ALA A 674 12.45 3.14 19.79
N ALA A 675 12.72 1.93 19.32
CA ALA A 675 11.78 1.15 18.50
C ALA A 675 10.47 0.87 19.24
N LEU A 676 10.55 0.45 20.51
CA LEU A 676 9.36 0.21 21.34
C LEU A 676 8.54 1.50 21.52
N PHE A 677 9.20 2.62 21.81
CA PHE A 677 8.50 3.90 21.95
C PHE A 677 7.89 4.36 20.62
N ALA A 678 8.62 4.22 19.52
CA ALA A 678 8.13 4.61 18.20
C ALA A 678 6.90 3.79 17.80
N VAL A 679 6.89 2.46 18.00
CA VAL A 679 5.71 1.60 17.77
C VAL A 679 4.50 2.06 18.59
N LEU A 680 4.68 2.32 19.89
CA LEU A 680 3.57 2.77 20.73
C LEU A 680 3.05 4.14 20.32
N LEU A 681 3.94 5.03 19.87
CA LEU A 681 3.59 6.37 19.41
C LEU A 681 3.08 6.40 17.97
N SER A 682 3.37 5.39 17.15
CA SER A 682 2.85 5.26 15.80
C SER A 682 1.41 4.80 15.77
N LEU A 683 0.91 4.03 16.74
CA LEU A 683 -0.48 3.53 16.72
C LEU A 683 -1.54 4.60 16.39
N PRO A 684 -1.57 5.80 17.02
CA PRO A 684 -2.51 6.86 16.63
C PRO A 684 -2.24 7.41 15.23
N ALA A 685 -0.98 7.55 14.83
CA ALA A 685 -0.59 7.99 13.50
C ALA A 685 -1.05 6.98 12.43
N THR A 686 -0.81 5.69 12.67
CA THR A 686 -1.27 4.57 11.84
C THR A 686 -2.79 4.59 11.71
N ALA A 687 -3.54 4.86 12.78
CA ALA A 687 -5.00 4.96 12.71
C ALA A 687 -5.47 6.13 11.81
N VAL A 688 -4.79 7.28 11.89
CA VAL A 688 -5.08 8.46 11.03
C VAL A 688 -4.75 8.15 9.57
N ALA A 689 -3.58 7.58 9.29
CA ALA A 689 -3.15 7.20 7.95
C ALA A 689 -4.09 6.12 7.36
N PHE A 690 -4.43 5.10 8.16
CA PHE A 690 -5.37 4.04 7.80
C PHE A 690 -6.73 4.60 7.37
N TRP A 691 -7.28 5.54 8.14
CA TRP A 691 -8.54 6.19 7.75
C TRP A 691 -8.38 6.95 6.42
N ALA A 692 -7.30 7.72 6.28
CA ALA A 692 -7.08 8.58 5.12
C ALA A 692 -6.91 7.80 3.81
N ASP A 693 -6.26 6.63 3.88
CA ASP A 693 -5.89 5.80 2.72
C ASP A 693 -6.84 4.64 2.42
N ASN A 694 -7.62 4.18 3.40
CA ASN A 694 -8.45 2.97 3.23
C ASN A 694 -9.93 3.17 3.54
N VAL A 695 -10.30 4.17 4.34
CA VAL A 695 -11.70 4.36 4.79
C VAL A 695 -12.34 5.58 4.15
N ARG A 696 -11.57 6.63 3.89
CA ARG A 696 -12.08 7.92 3.40
C ARG A 696 -12.76 7.79 2.03
N GLY A 697 -13.98 8.35 1.92
CA GLY A 697 -14.71 8.40 0.67
C GLY A 697 -15.02 7.00 0.09
N PRO A 698 -14.80 6.76 -1.21
CA PRO A 698 -15.12 5.48 -1.86
C PRO A 698 -14.11 4.35 -1.56
N LEU A 699 -12.98 4.65 -0.90
CA LEU A 699 -11.84 3.74 -0.75
C LEU A 699 -12.21 2.44 -0.01
N TRP A 700 -13.10 2.53 0.98
CA TRP A 700 -13.56 1.34 1.72
C TRP A 700 -14.21 0.30 0.80
N GLY A 701 -14.98 0.77 -0.18
CA GLY A 701 -15.56 -0.10 -1.18
C GLY A 701 -14.44 -0.82 -1.95
N ASP A 702 -13.48 -0.05 -2.47
CA ASP A 702 -12.38 -0.56 -3.30
C ASP A 702 -11.58 -1.63 -2.56
N THR A 703 -11.30 -1.41 -1.29
CA THR A 703 -10.71 -2.43 -0.41
C THR A 703 -11.58 -3.68 -0.33
N ALA A 704 -12.88 -3.56 -0.06
CA ALA A 704 -13.76 -4.72 0.13
C ALA A 704 -13.89 -5.64 -1.12
N ARG A 705 -13.51 -5.13 -2.30
CA ARG A 705 -13.58 -5.85 -3.59
C ARG A 705 -12.24 -6.33 -4.14
N SER A 706 -11.14 -5.90 -3.53
CA SER A 706 -9.84 -6.48 -3.84
C SER A 706 -9.77 -7.88 -3.21
N GLN A 707 -9.31 -8.88 -3.98
CA GLN A 707 -9.21 -10.28 -3.52
C GLN A 707 -8.50 -10.41 -2.17
N PHE A 708 -7.49 -9.58 -1.93
CA PHE A 708 -6.74 -9.51 -0.66
C PHE A 708 -7.01 -8.24 0.12
N GLY A 709 -8.07 -7.48 -0.16
CA GLY A 709 -8.27 -6.16 0.43
C GLY A 709 -8.32 -6.15 1.96
N VAL A 710 -9.02 -7.09 2.60
CA VAL A 710 -9.00 -7.22 4.07
C VAL A 710 -7.61 -7.60 4.58
N VAL A 711 -6.89 -8.45 3.85
CA VAL A 711 -5.50 -8.83 4.20
C VAL A 711 -4.58 -7.61 4.06
N ASN A 712 -4.77 -6.79 3.03
CA ASN A 712 -4.06 -5.53 2.81
C ASN A 712 -4.33 -4.53 3.92
N LEU A 713 -5.53 -4.50 4.52
CA LEU A 713 -5.79 -3.64 5.68
C LEU A 713 -4.94 -4.04 6.89
N VAL A 714 -4.79 -5.34 7.13
CA VAL A 714 -3.93 -5.84 8.21
C VAL A 714 -2.46 -5.57 7.89
N ASP A 715 -2.04 -5.88 6.66
CA ASP A 715 -0.68 -5.63 6.21
C ASP A 715 -0.31 -4.14 6.23
N TYR A 716 -1.25 -3.25 5.91
CA TYR A 716 -1.06 -1.80 6.00
C TYR A 716 -0.72 -1.39 7.44
N VAL A 717 -1.49 -1.86 8.43
CA VAL A 717 -1.22 -1.59 9.85
C VAL A 717 0.15 -2.16 10.26
N VAL A 718 0.43 -3.41 9.89
CA VAL A 718 1.73 -4.05 10.20
C VAL A 718 2.88 -3.29 9.55
N THR A 719 2.73 -2.86 8.31
CA THR A 719 3.72 -2.09 7.55
C THR A 719 4.04 -0.81 8.29
N TRP A 720 3.03 -0.01 8.67
CA TRP A 720 3.23 1.26 9.35
C TRP A 720 3.87 1.11 10.73
N GLU A 721 3.50 0.07 11.49
CA GLU A 721 4.16 -0.22 12.77
C GLU A 721 5.60 -0.69 12.59
N VAL A 722 5.89 -1.45 11.52
CA VAL A 722 7.26 -1.83 11.16
C VAL A 722 8.06 -0.61 10.71
N VAL A 723 7.48 0.31 9.92
CA VAL A 723 8.10 1.61 9.56
C VAL A 723 8.48 2.35 10.84
N GLY A 724 7.51 2.58 11.73
CA GLY A 724 7.73 3.28 13.00
C GLY A 724 8.82 2.60 13.84
N GLY A 725 8.76 1.28 13.97
CA GLY A 725 9.74 0.48 14.70
C GLY A 725 11.15 0.55 14.10
N VAL A 726 11.31 0.45 12.79
CA VAL A 726 12.62 0.52 12.09
C VAL A 726 13.20 1.93 12.16
N LEU A 727 12.39 2.96 11.97
CA LEU A 727 12.83 4.36 12.09
C LEU A 727 13.21 4.69 13.53
N GLY A 728 12.40 4.27 14.50
CA GLY A 728 12.71 4.39 15.94
C GLY A 728 13.97 3.62 16.31
N PHE A 729 14.13 2.39 15.83
CA PHE A 729 15.34 1.59 16.02
C PHE A 729 16.57 2.31 15.48
N THR A 730 16.49 2.86 14.26
CA THR A 730 17.58 3.59 13.61
C THR A 730 17.92 4.87 14.37
N LEU A 731 16.91 5.62 14.83
CA LEU A 731 17.09 6.81 15.68
C LEU A 731 17.85 6.47 16.96
N GLY A 732 17.44 5.42 17.67
CA GLY A 732 18.09 4.98 18.92
C GLY A 732 19.48 4.39 18.71
N ALA A 733 19.67 3.59 17.65
CA ALA A 733 20.96 3.01 17.29
C ALA A 733 21.99 4.08 16.92
N LEU A 734 21.56 5.14 16.24
CA LEU A 734 22.40 6.27 15.85
C LEU A 734 22.40 7.40 16.89
N TRP A 735 21.73 7.26 18.04
CA TRP A 735 21.50 8.33 19.01
C TRP A 735 22.75 9.12 19.40
N ARG A 736 23.88 8.40 19.52
CA ARG A 736 25.18 8.90 19.95
C ARG A 736 26.02 9.53 18.83
N VAL A 737 25.63 9.31 17.57
CA VAL A 737 26.32 9.83 16.38
C VAL A 737 25.50 10.86 15.62
N LEU A 738 24.21 11.00 15.93
CA LEU A 738 23.35 12.01 15.32
C LEU A 738 23.73 13.43 15.77
N PRO A 739 23.62 14.43 14.89
CA PRO A 739 23.81 15.81 15.26
C PRO A 739 22.69 16.32 16.18
N GLY A 740 23.03 17.26 17.06
CA GLY A 740 22.08 17.86 18.00
C GLY A 740 22.27 17.38 19.43
N ARG A 741 21.91 18.26 20.38
CA ARG A 741 22.09 18.03 21.82
C ARG A 741 20.92 17.27 22.47
N ARG A 742 19.73 17.34 21.87
CA ARG A 742 18.46 16.85 22.43
C ARG A 742 17.69 15.98 21.44
N GLY A 743 16.76 15.19 21.93
CA GLY A 743 15.98 14.24 21.15
C GLY A 743 15.31 14.82 19.91
N PRO A 744 14.53 15.92 20.00
CA PRO A 744 13.85 16.50 18.84
C PRO A 744 14.81 16.93 17.71
N ALA A 745 15.96 17.50 18.05
CA ALA A 745 16.96 17.91 17.06
C ALA A 745 17.59 16.71 16.34
N LYS A 746 17.84 15.61 17.07
CA LYS A 746 18.33 14.35 16.49
C LYS A 746 17.27 13.69 15.59
N ALA A 747 16.02 13.69 16.04
CA ALA A 747 14.88 13.15 15.32
C ALA A 747 14.61 13.89 14.00
N LEU A 748 14.77 15.23 13.99
CA LEU A 748 14.63 16.03 12.77
C LEU A 748 15.60 15.58 11.68
N GLY A 749 16.85 15.27 12.04
CA GLY A 749 17.85 14.78 11.09
C GLY A 749 17.41 13.50 10.37
N LEU A 750 16.90 12.52 11.11
CA LEU A 750 16.39 11.27 10.52
C LEU A 750 15.07 11.49 9.76
N SER A 751 14.21 12.39 10.23
CA SER A 751 12.96 12.74 9.54
C SER A 751 13.22 13.38 8.17
N LEU A 752 14.31 14.16 8.02
CA LEU A 752 14.73 14.69 6.72
C LEU A 752 15.20 13.59 5.77
N VAL A 753 15.84 12.53 6.28
CA VAL A 753 16.23 11.37 5.46
C VAL A 753 14.99 10.67 4.91
N TYR A 754 13.92 10.56 5.71
CA TYR A 754 12.62 10.02 5.27
C TYR A 754 11.88 10.98 4.32
N ALA A 755 11.88 12.27 4.60
CA ALA A 755 11.17 13.27 3.78
C ALA A 755 11.82 13.50 2.41
N ALA A 756 13.12 13.30 2.27
CA ALA A 756 13.85 13.54 1.01
C ALA A 756 13.30 12.76 -0.20
N PRO A 757 13.14 11.42 -0.16
CA PRO A 757 12.51 10.69 -1.25
C PRO A 757 11.05 11.11 -1.49
N VAL A 758 10.29 11.41 -0.44
CA VAL A 758 8.90 11.89 -0.56
C VAL A 758 8.84 13.24 -1.28
N ALA A 759 9.77 14.16 -1.00
CA ALA A 759 9.85 15.45 -1.67
C ALA A 759 10.20 15.32 -3.15
N VAL A 760 11.11 14.39 -3.51
CA VAL A 760 11.41 14.09 -4.92
C VAL A 760 10.20 13.50 -5.62
N HIS A 761 9.51 12.55 -4.99
CA HIS A 761 8.26 12.02 -5.52
C HIS A 761 7.20 13.11 -5.70
N TRP A 762 7.01 13.98 -4.72
CA TRP A 762 6.09 15.11 -4.80
C TRP A 762 6.37 16.01 -6.01
N VAL A 763 7.63 16.34 -6.26
CA VAL A 763 8.04 17.13 -7.43
C VAL A 763 7.72 16.38 -8.73
N LEU A 764 8.07 15.10 -8.82
CA LEU A 764 7.86 14.29 -10.02
C LEU A 764 6.36 14.05 -10.31
N SER A 765 5.55 13.77 -9.30
CA SER A 765 4.09 13.63 -9.42
C SER A 765 3.43 14.93 -9.83
N THR A 766 3.90 16.07 -9.30
CA THR A 766 3.41 17.39 -9.72
C THR A 766 3.74 17.66 -11.19
N ILE A 767 4.95 17.32 -11.64
CA ILE A 767 5.35 17.43 -13.06
C ILE A 767 4.52 16.48 -13.94
N ALA A 768 4.20 15.27 -13.45
CA ALA A 768 3.42 14.28 -14.18
C ALA A 768 1.89 14.53 -14.16
N GLY A 769 1.42 15.45 -13.31
CA GLY A 769 -0.01 15.70 -13.08
C GLY A 769 -0.70 14.54 -12.37
N GLU A 770 -0.04 13.92 -11.40
CA GLU A 770 -0.49 12.75 -10.64
C GLU A 770 -0.93 13.11 -9.21
N PRO A 771 -1.75 12.28 -8.56
CA PRO A 771 -2.15 12.50 -7.18
C PRO A 771 -0.93 12.43 -6.28
N ILE A 772 -0.82 13.42 -5.40
CA ILE A 772 0.17 13.43 -4.30
C ILE A 772 -0.30 12.51 -3.16
N GLY A 773 -1.60 12.19 -3.11
CA GLY A 773 -2.19 11.35 -2.07
C GLY A 773 -2.04 11.98 -0.68
N THR A 774 -1.66 11.15 0.29
CA THR A 774 -1.53 11.46 1.71
C THR A 774 -0.07 11.66 2.14
N LEU A 775 0.87 11.76 1.20
CA LEU A 775 2.30 11.81 1.51
C LEU A 775 2.73 12.96 2.44
N ALA A 776 2.07 14.12 2.33
CA ALA A 776 2.34 15.24 3.25
C ALA A 776 1.90 14.91 4.69
N LEU A 777 0.78 14.18 4.84
CA LEU A 777 0.31 13.66 6.11
C LEU A 777 1.32 12.63 6.66
N ASP A 778 1.79 11.70 5.83
CA ASP A 778 2.76 10.66 6.21
C ASP A 778 4.08 11.23 6.74
N VAL A 779 4.62 12.25 6.06
CA VAL A 779 5.85 12.95 6.50
C VAL A 779 5.60 13.68 7.82
N ALA A 780 4.46 14.36 7.97
CA ALA A 780 4.12 15.06 9.20
C ALA A 780 3.93 14.10 10.38
N LEU A 781 3.23 12.98 10.16
CA LEU A 781 3.03 11.92 11.15
C LEU A 781 4.35 11.27 11.54
N THR A 782 5.20 10.94 10.57
CA THR A 782 6.52 10.34 10.84
C THR A 782 7.42 11.29 11.63
N LEU A 783 7.45 12.58 11.27
CA LEU A 783 8.16 13.61 12.04
C LEU A 783 7.65 13.70 13.48
N LEU A 784 6.32 13.68 13.67
CA LEU A 784 5.70 13.72 15.00
C LEU A 784 6.07 12.48 15.84
N VAL A 785 6.00 11.29 15.24
CA VAL A 785 6.37 10.02 15.91
C VAL A 785 7.85 10.05 16.31
N LEU A 786 8.75 10.43 15.41
CA LEU A 786 10.19 10.45 15.68
C LEU A 786 10.58 11.52 16.70
N THR A 787 9.99 12.72 16.62
CA THR A 787 10.27 13.80 17.58
C THR A 787 9.74 13.46 18.97
N SER A 788 8.53 12.91 19.06
CA SER A 788 7.96 12.38 20.30
C SER A 788 8.81 11.25 20.88
N THR A 789 9.28 10.33 20.03
CA THR A 789 10.22 9.27 20.43
C THR A 789 11.51 9.86 20.99
N GLY A 790 12.06 10.91 20.36
CA GLY A 790 13.23 11.63 20.85
C GLY A 790 13.01 12.25 22.23
N VAL A 791 11.86 12.89 22.48
CA VAL A 791 11.52 13.43 23.80
C VAL A 791 11.40 12.32 24.84
N VAL A 792 10.73 11.21 24.51
CA VAL A 792 10.57 10.09 25.44
C VAL A 792 11.92 9.46 25.77
N MET A 793 12.85 9.37 24.81
CA MET A 793 14.23 8.93 25.05
C MET A 793 14.99 9.87 26.01
N ASP A 794 14.83 11.18 25.87
CA ASP A 794 15.40 12.16 26.80
C ASP A 794 14.84 11.99 28.22
N ILE A 795 13.51 11.81 28.37
CA ILE A 795 12.86 11.56 29.67
C ILE A 795 13.36 10.24 30.27
N ASP A 796 13.42 9.17 29.47
CA ASP A 796 13.80 7.83 29.94
C ASP A 796 15.27 7.78 30.37
N THR A 797 16.11 8.68 29.84
CA THR A 797 17.51 8.88 30.29
C THR A 797 17.58 9.20 31.78
N PHE A 798 16.64 10.00 32.29
CA PHE A 798 16.53 10.38 33.70
C PHE A 798 15.48 9.57 34.48
N ARG A 799 15.04 8.40 33.98
CA ARG A 799 13.94 7.62 34.60
C ARG A 799 14.14 7.33 36.10
N ARG A 800 15.39 7.14 36.55
CA ARG A 800 15.71 6.89 37.97
C ARG A 800 15.42 8.09 38.87
N GLU A 801 15.37 9.29 38.32
CA GLU A 801 15.02 10.51 39.06
C GLU A 801 13.51 10.70 39.22
N GLY A 802 12.67 9.86 38.61
CA GLY A 802 11.22 10.01 38.66
C GLY A 802 10.63 10.02 40.06
N HIS A 803 11.32 9.45 41.06
CA HIS A 803 10.93 9.55 42.47
C HIS A 803 11.01 10.98 43.02
N TYR A 804 11.95 11.79 42.54
CA TYR A 804 12.16 13.17 43.03
C TYR A 804 11.22 14.19 42.40
N TRP A 805 10.48 13.81 41.35
CA TRP A 805 9.61 14.71 40.61
C TRP A 805 8.15 14.24 40.67
N PRO A 806 7.19 15.13 40.93
CA PRO A 806 5.78 14.74 41.08
C PRO A 806 5.16 14.24 39.77
N THR A 807 5.66 14.71 38.61
CA THR A 807 5.19 14.28 37.28
C THR A 807 6.35 14.20 36.29
N LYS A 808 6.17 13.39 35.22
CA LYS A 808 7.11 13.34 34.09
C LYS A 808 7.21 14.69 33.35
N ALA A 809 6.15 15.50 33.39
CA ALA A 809 6.15 16.85 32.82
C ALA A 809 7.08 17.80 33.60
N ALA A 810 7.09 17.71 34.94
CA ALA A 810 8.01 18.48 35.76
C ALA A 810 9.46 18.07 35.51
N LEU A 811 9.73 16.76 35.36
CA LEU A 811 11.03 16.25 34.94
C LEU A 811 11.43 16.78 33.56
N LEU A 812 10.52 16.80 32.59
CA LEU A 812 10.78 17.35 31.26
C LEU A 812 11.11 18.84 31.31
N LEU A 813 10.37 19.64 32.08
CA LEU A 813 10.64 21.07 32.26
C LEU A 813 12.03 21.31 32.87
N SER A 814 12.42 20.46 33.82
CA SER A 814 13.76 20.45 34.43
C SER A 814 14.86 20.12 33.42
N VAL A 815 14.69 19.04 32.64
CA VAL A 815 15.66 18.60 31.62
C VAL A 815 15.82 19.65 30.51
N TYR A 816 14.71 20.24 30.06
CA TYR A 816 14.73 21.19 28.94
C TYR A 816 15.05 22.62 29.33
N GLN A 817 15.03 22.97 30.62
CA GLN A 817 15.13 24.33 31.17
C GLN A 817 14.10 25.31 30.55
N LEU A 818 13.48 26.17 31.36
CA LEU A 818 12.41 27.09 30.92
C LEU A 818 12.69 27.85 29.61
N ARG A 819 13.92 28.33 29.38
CA ARG A 819 14.30 29.11 28.18
C ARG A 819 14.23 28.32 26.86
N THR A 820 14.44 27.01 26.91
CA THR A 820 14.46 26.16 25.71
C THR A 820 13.30 25.17 25.65
N ALA A 821 12.54 25.01 26.73
CA ALA A 821 11.25 24.34 26.73
C ALA A 821 10.23 25.06 25.83
N SER A 822 10.24 26.39 25.78
CA SER A 822 9.35 27.19 24.92
C SER A 822 9.57 26.92 23.43
N VAL A 823 10.84 26.83 22.99
CA VAL A 823 11.19 26.55 21.58
C VAL A 823 10.74 25.14 21.18
N GLN A 824 10.92 24.16 22.05
CA GLN A 824 10.51 22.78 21.79
C GLN A 824 8.99 22.63 21.80
N LEU A 825 8.31 23.29 22.73
CA LEU A 825 6.85 23.34 22.76
C LEU A 825 6.29 24.02 21.51
N ALA A 826 6.87 25.15 21.10
CA ALA A 826 6.49 25.84 19.86
C ALA A 826 6.68 24.94 18.63
N PHE A 827 7.77 24.16 18.58
CA PHE A 827 8.01 23.19 17.52
C PHE A 827 6.96 22.07 17.48
N PHE A 828 6.56 21.52 18.63
CA PHE A 828 5.45 20.55 18.71
C PHE A 828 4.10 21.15 18.32
N VAL A 829 3.80 22.37 18.79
CA VAL A 829 2.57 23.08 18.44
C VAL A 829 2.52 23.35 16.93
N ALA A 830 3.63 23.76 16.32
CA ALA A 830 3.71 23.96 14.88
C ALA A 830 3.42 22.68 14.10
N GLN A 831 3.94 21.53 14.55
CA GLN A 831 3.62 20.23 13.93
C GLN A 831 2.13 19.88 14.09
N ALA A 832 1.54 20.09 15.27
CA ALA A 832 0.14 19.83 15.50
C ALA A 832 -0.77 20.73 14.64
N VAL A 833 -0.44 22.02 14.53
CA VAL A 833 -1.16 22.97 13.66
C VAL A 833 -1.04 22.55 12.20
N ALA A 834 0.16 22.16 11.73
CA ALA A 834 0.34 21.65 10.37
C ALA A 834 -0.50 20.39 10.13
N LEU A 835 -0.54 19.45 11.08
CA LEU A 835 -1.35 18.24 10.99
C LEU A 835 -2.85 18.55 10.92
N VAL A 836 -3.32 19.49 11.76
CA VAL A 836 -4.72 19.95 11.74
C VAL A 836 -5.04 20.63 10.41
N GLY A 837 -4.14 21.44 9.86
CA GLY A 837 -4.32 22.07 8.55
C GLY A 837 -4.44 21.06 7.42
N VAL A 838 -3.55 20.06 7.38
CA VAL A 838 -3.61 18.94 6.41
C VAL A 838 -4.91 18.15 6.59
N TRP A 839 -5.30 17.84 7.82
CA TRP A 839 -6.54 17.13 8.12
C TRP A 839 -7.79 17.90 7.68
N GLN A 840 -7.82 19.21 7.89
CA GLN A 840 -8.92 20.07 7.43
C GLN A 840 -9.01 20.11 5.90
N GLN A 841 -7.87 20.16 5.19
CA GLN A 841 -7.85 20.06 3.73
C GLN A 841 -8.35 18.70 3.24
N LEU A 842 -7.98 17.61 3.92
CA LEU A 842 -8.43 16.26 3.56
C LEU A 842 -9.93 16.07 3.76
N LYS A 843 -10.54 16.75 4.74
CA LYS A 843 -11.99 16.77 4.98
C LYS A 843 -12.75 17.71 4.05
N GLY A 844 -12.18 18.88 3.75
CA GLY A 844 -12.84 19.93 2.96
C GLY A 844 -12.97 19.62 1.47
N ASN A 845 -12.19 18.66 0.96
CA ASN A 845 -12.23 18.22 -0.45
C ASN A 845 -13.24 17.10 -0.73
N ASP A 846 -13.89 16.54 0.29
CA ASP A 846 -15.09 15.75 0.04
C ASP A 846 -16.20 16.73 -0.37
N PRO A 847 -17.02 16.43 -1.40
CA PRO A 847 -18.24 17.17 -1.61
C PRO A 847 -19.08 16.94 -0.37
N MET A 848 -19.03 17.86 0.60
CA MET A 848 -20.13 18.02 1.52
C MET A 848 -21.35 18.16 0.63
N VAL A 849 -22.21 17.15 0.66
CA VAL A 849 -23.62 17.33 0.34
C VAL A 849 -24.12 18.28 1.42
N LEU A 850 -23.84 19.57 1.21
CA LEU A 850 -24.62 20.64 1.79
C LEU A 850 -26.00 20.38 1.23
N ILE A 851 -26.83 19.70 2.04
CA ILE A 851 -28.26 19.77 1.91
C ILE A 851 -28.54 21.27 2.02
N GLN A 852 -28.62 21.96 0.88
CA GLN A 852 -29.18 23.29 0.84
C GLN A 852 -30.60 23.09 1.40
N PRO A 853 -30.96 23.74 2.51
CA PRO A 853 -32.33 23.72 2.96
C PRO A 853 -33.18 24.21 1.78
N GLU A 854 -34.15 23.42 1.35
CA GLU A 854 -35.12 23.88 0.37
C GLU A 854 -35.67 25.22 0.88
N PRO A 855 -35.65 26.29 0.06
CA PRO A 855 -36.30 27.52 0.45
C PRO A 855 -37.77 27.17 0.73
N PRO A 856 -38.34 27.68 1.84
CA PRO A 856 -39.71 27.36 2.21
C PRO A 856 -40.64 27.67 1.04
N PRO A 857 -41.64 26.80 0.75
CA PRO A 857 -42.54 27.00 -0.37
C PRO A 857 -43.28 28.34 -0.18
N GLY A 858 -42.93 29.35 -1.00
CA GLY A 858 -43.58 30.66 -0.98
C GLY A 858 -42.70 31.88 -1.16
N THR A 859 -41.37 31.79 -1.23
CA THR A 859 -40.53 32.97 -1.54
C THR A 859 -40.57 33.31 -3.04
N PRO A 860 -41.14 34.46 -3.45
CA PRO A 860 -41.11 34.91 -4.83
C PRO A 860 -39.68 35.29 -5.24
N GLU A 861 -39.26 34.86 -6.43
CA GLU A 861 -38.01 35.24 -7.07
C GLU A 861 -37.95 36.77 -7.22
N SER A 862 -37.13 37.44 -6.41
CA SER A 862 -36.78 38.83 -6.64
C SER A 862 -35.88 38.91 -7.86
N GLY A 863 -36.46 39.33 -8.99
CA GLY A 863 -35.72 39.65 -10.20
C GLY A 863 -34.69 40.75 -9.95
N GLY A 864 -33.45 40.48 -10.37
CA GLY A 864 -32.38 41.45 -10.44
C GLY A 864 -31.52 41.16 -11.66
N ALA A 865 -31.73 41.95 -12.72
CA ALA A 865 -30.77 42.21 -13.78
C ALA A 865 -30.25 43.65 -13.59
N PRO A 866 -29.13 44.05 -14.21
CA PRO A 866 -27.97 43.29 -14.67
C PRO A 866 -26.79 43.32 -13.68
#